data_AF-A0AAN6WYA3-F1
#
_entry.id   AF-A0AAN6WYA3-F1
#
_cell.length_a   1.000
_cell.length_b   1.000
_cell.length_c   1.000
_cell.angle_alpha   90.00
_cell.angle_beta   90.00
_cell.angle_gamma   90.00
#
_symmetry.space_group_name_H-M   'P 1'
#
loop_
_entity.id
_entity.type
_entity.pdbx_description
1 polymer ?
#
loop_
_entity_poly.entity_id
_entity_poly.type
_entity_poly.pdbx_seq_one_letter_code
_entity_poly.pdbx_strand_id
1 'polypeptide(L)'
;MMRVLAVFLQLTLWAASAHAFTLFVPEFQCGPTGECGGPKRQAGSVGERSDVLTLDLVARPRDADHASATYDPIERAIGNVARKYGRYGVSRAIMDAELGRRENTYAVSKPLTPTTSNSAGVYQWGPDYSYFIQVKVGSAQQPFYMLLDTGAGNTWLMDKKCTEEACTLHNRFDPSTSSSFKSENKHFFVEYGTGNLTGIIGDDKISFAGKTFDFEFGLANHTADDFKFFAFDGILGLAMSDSVTGTFLQIQKQKKSLDKMIFGLSINRDADGINDGQVTFGGVDPAKYTGEISYLDVPSAQKSRGEWVIPLGGISYNGKKAKLTAKYGVIDTGTSFIFASPGDADALHENVPGSQVEVHTYYKDYFVPCDITTPMIFTFGGKQYEIPAKDWLGKVSDDKCKSRIYGMNGYEDTWIMGDVFLKYVYTVFDADNGTMRIGFAAKAPPPKTATTTAGGASSTSADPSKPIMPGFGGGQETSGTADPATTAAADSRPGGIIPSGLRTPKTPRTPNRVRFDLTPTIVTNGRFPDGVSNDDTHHHARESFDLDEDDYLSAGGNHDRERGGSRGEGRVPLLTGIEAPSVTVANTFGEHGEDVDSWAAAERARPKSDLSSAFMNMANSIIGAGIIGQPYAFRQAGLLAGTLLLVVLTVVVDWTICLIVVNSKLSGATSFQGTVEKCFGKPGLIAISVAQWAFAFGGMVAFGVIVGDSIPHVLTAIWPDLRAMPVWGLLADRRVVIVVFTLGVSYPLALYRDIAKLAKASTFALVSMGVIVVTVVTQSLLVDPKEKGEIKGGEGWVVNAGVVHAIGVISFAFVCHHNSLLIYGSLERPTIDRFSKVTHYSTAVSMFACLLMALSGFLTFGDKTQGNVLNNFPADNTMVNIARLCFGLNMLTTLPLEAFVCREVMLNYYFPGEPFNMSLHLIFTSSLVFSAMVLSLLTCDLGTVFDLVGGTSAAAMAYILPPLCYIKLTTKSWRTYVAWAVAAFGTLVMIMSMFQAIGKMVTGEGETKQCY
;
A
#
# COMPACT_ATOMS: atom_id res chain seq x y z
N MET A 1 -37.06 -8.94 -26.99
CA MET A 1 -36.36 -7.66 -26.76
C MET A 1 -35.49 -7.69 -25.50
N MET A 2 -36.02 -7.95 -24.30
CA MET A 2 -35.22 -7.91 -23.05
C MET A 2 -34.13 -8.99 -22.95
N ARG A 3 -34.43 -10.25 -23.29
CA ARG A 3 -33.41 -11.31 -23.41
C ARG A 3 -32.32 -10.97 -24.45
N VAL A 4 -32.70 -10.27 -25.51
CA VAL A 4 -31.77 -9.77 -26.54
C VAL A 4 -30.89 -8.67 -25.97
N LEU A 5 -31.40 -7.76 -25.14
CA LEU A 5 -30.59 -6.73 -24.48
C LEU A 5 -29.57 -7.34 -23.50
N ALA A 6 -29.99 -8.32 -22.69
CA ALA A 6 -29.09 -9.06 -21.80
C ALA A 6 -27.99 -9.79 -22.59
N VAL A 7 -28.34 -10.41 -23.71
CA VAL A 7 -27.37 -11.09 -24.58
C VAL A 7 -26.50 -10.13 -25.37
N PHE A 8 -26.96 -8.93 -25.73
CA PHE A 8 -26.08 -7.87 -26.24
C PHE A 8 -25.10 -7.41 -25.18
N LEU A 9 -25.53 -7.24 -23.92
CA LEU A 9 -24.65 -6.92 -22.80
C LEU A 9 -23.61 -8.02 -22.55
N GLN A 10 -24.02 -9.29 -22.64
CA GLN A 10 -23.16 -10.46 -22.50
C GLN A 10 -22.24 -10.66 -23.71
N LEU A 11 -22.67 -10.33 -24.93
CA LEU A 11 -21.83 -10.28 -26.12
C LEU A 11 -20.82 -9.14 -26.04
N THR A 12 -21.15 -7.98 -25.44
CA THR A 12 -20.16 -6.94 -25.14
C THR A 12 -19.20 -7.36 -24.01
N LEU A 13 -19.66 -8.11 -23.01
CA LEU A 13 -18.83 -8.72 -21.97
C LEU A 13 -17.83 -9.73 -22.57
N TRP A 14 -18.33 -10.62 -23.43
CA TRP A 14 -17.54 -11.62 -24.13
C TRP A 14 -16.61 -10.98 -25.15
N ALA A 15 -17.05 -9.97 -25.89
CA ALA A 15 -16.20 -9.23 -26.83
C ALA A 15 -15.13 -8.41 -26.11
N ALA A 16 -15.44 -7.71 -25.01
CA ALA A 16 -14.44 -6.99 -24.20
C ALA A 16 -13.43 -7.95 -23.58
N SER A 17 -13.88 -9.12 -23.10
CA SER A 17 -13.01 -10.20 -22.64
C SER A 17 -12.12 -10.70 -23.78
N ALA A 18 -12.70 -11.04 -24.94
CA ALA A 18 -11.98 -11.52 -26.13
C ALA A 18 -10.96 -10.52 -26.69
N HIS A 19 -11.26 -9.22 -26.63
CA HIS A 19 -10.32 -8.16 -27.03
C HIS A 19 -9.24 -7.91 -25.98
N ALA A 20 -9.48 -8.21 -24.69
CA ALA A 20 -8.42 -8.31 -23.69
C ALA A 20 -7.52 -9.56 -23.89
N PHE A 21 -7.95 -10.53 -24.71
CA PHE A 21 -7.19 -11.74 -25.07
C PHE A 21 -6.46 -11.68 -26.41
N THR A 22 -6.55 -10.59 -27.19
CA THR A 22 -5.54 -10.36 -28.24
C THR A 22 -4.19 -10.10 -27.61
N LEU A 23 -3.12 -10.70 -28.15
CA LEU A 23 -1.74 -10.52 -27.70
C LEU A 23 -1.32 -9.05 -27.83
N PHE A 24 -1.59 -8.27 -26.78
CA PHE A 24 -1.03 -6.93 -26.61
C PHE A 24 0.47 -7.08 -26.33
N VAL A 25 1.25 -7.06 -27.41
CA VAL A 25 2.69 -6.88 -27.37
C VAL A 25 2.93 -5.40 -27.03
N PRO A 26 3.45 -5.06 -25.83
CA PRO A 26 3.68 -3.67 -25.47
C PRO A 26 4.77 -3.06 -26.37
N GLU A 27 4.71 -1.76 -26.65
CA GLU A 27 5.58 -1.10 -27.65
C GLU A 27 7.08 -1.35 -27.42
N PHE A 28 7.53 -1.54 -26.17
CA PHE A 28 8.91 -1.88 -25.84
C PHE A 28 9.40 -3.26 -26.34
N GLN A 29 8.51 -4.08 -26.90
CA GLN A 29 8.84 -5.38 -27.52
C GLN A 29 8.77 -5.37 -29.06
N CYS A 30 8.47 -4.23 -29.70
CA CYS A 30 8.49 -4.09 -31.15
C CYS A 30 9.80 -3.44 -31.62
N GLY A 31 10.34 -3.89 -32.76
CA GLY A 31 11.51 -3.26 -33.36
C GLY A 31 11.18 -1.89 -33.98
N PRO A 32 12.17 -1.01 -34.20
CA PRO A 32 11.96 0.32 -34.77
C PRO A 32 11.44 0.33 -36.23
N THR A 33 11.32 -0.84 -36.86
CA THR A 33 10.72 -1.04 -38.19
C THR A 33 9.25 -1.49 -38.14
N GLY A 34 8.65 -1.65 -36.96
CA GLY A 34 7.21 -1.96 -36.80
C GLY A 34 6.82 -3.43 -36.95
N GLU A 35 7.78 -4.35 -37.11
CA GLU A 35 7.49 -5.79 -37.06
C GLU A 35 7.48 -6.30 -35.61
N CYS A 36 6.33 -6.82 -35.16
CA CYS A 36 6.14 -7.37 -33.82
C CYS A 36 5.85 -8.87 -33.90
N GLY A 37 6.80 -9.71 -33.49
CA GLY A 37 6.62 -11.17 -33.39
C GLY A 37 7.94 -11.94 -33.29
N GLY A 38 8.02 -12.89 -32.35
CA GLY A 38 9.16 -13.81 -32.26
C GLY A 38 9.31 -14.69 -33.51
N PRO A 39 10.51 -15.21 -33.79
CA PRO A 39 10.83 -15.82 -35.08
C PRO A 39 9.93 -17.03 -35.41
N LYS A 40 9.20 -16.93 -36.52
CA LYS A 40 8.46 -18.05 -37.10
C LYS A 40 9.43 -19.12 -37.58
N ARG A 41 9.34 -20.32 -37.01
CA ARG A 41 10.04 -21.52 -37.51
C ARG A 41 9.52 -21.85 -38.92
N GLN A 42 10.28 -21.51 -39.97
CA GLN A 42 10.03 -22.04 -41.31
C GLN A 42 10.39 -23.53 -41.33
N ALA A 43 9.54 -24.35 -41.95
CA ALA A 43 9.84 -25.75 -42.23
C ALA A 43 10.61 -25.85 -43.55
N GLY A 44 11.78 -26.50 -43.55
CA GLY A 44 12.59 -26.70 -44.75
C GLY A 44 13.68 -27.75 -44.55
N SER A 45 13.59 -28.84 -45.33
CA SER A 45 14.62 -29.83 -45.69
C SER A 45 15.60 -30.40 -44.63
N VAL A 46 15.39 -31.69 -44.36
CA VAL A 46 16.36 -32.76 -44.04
C VAL A 46 17.84 -32.43 -44.33
N GLY A 47 18.71 -32.65 -43.32
CA GLY A 47 20.17 -32.66 -43.48
C GLY A 47 20.90 -32.99 -42.17
N GLU A 48 21.55 -34.15 -42.15
CA GLU A 48 22.47 -34.80 -41.19
C GLU A 48 22.94 -34.18 -39.85
N ARG A 49 23.39 -35.10 -38.99
CA ARG A 49 23.74 -34.94 -37.57
C ARG A 49 25.26 -34.77 -37.39
N SER A 50 25.72 -33.65 -36.84
CA SER A 50 26.99 -33.59 -36.10
C SER A 50 27.04 -32.38 -35.16
N ASP A 51 27.53 -32.60 -33.94
CA ASP A 51 27.67 -31.59 -32.90
C ASP A 51 28.86 -30.65 -33.14
N VAL A 52 28.64 -29.34 -33.27
CA VAL A 52 29.50 -28.25 -32.74
C VAL A 52 28.63 -26.99 -32.62
N LEU A 53 28.48 -26.41 -31.42
CA LEU A 53 27.97 -25.04 -31.28
C LEU A 53 29.13 -24.06 -31.31
N THR A 54 29.45 -23.54 -32.49
CA THR A 54 30.39 -22.41 -32.66
C THR A 54 29.69 -21.13 -32.24
N LEU A 55 30.24 -20.40 -31.27
CA LEU A 55 29.69 -19.14 -30.80
C LEU A 55 30.45 -17.98 -31.46
N ASP A 56 29.85 -17.34 -32.47
CA ASP A 56 30.43 -16.13 -33.07
C ASP A 56 30.32 -14.95 -32.09
N LEU A 57 31.46 -14.54 -31.55
CA LEU A 57 31.60 -13.36 -30.70
C LEU A 57 31.61 -12.09 -31.55
N VAL A 58 30.43 -11.62 -31.95
CA VAL A 58 30.27 -10.27 -32.51
C VAL A 58 30.37 -9.25 -31.37
N ALA A 59 31.56 -8.68 -31.18
CA ALA A 59 31.75 -7.56 -30.27
C ALA A 59 30.97 -6.33 -30.77
N ARG A 60 30.04 -5.81 -29.97
CA ARG A 60 29.47 -4.48 -30.23
C ARG A 60 30.58 -3.42 -30.17
N PRO A 61 30.58 -2.41 -31.05
CA PRO A 61 31.41 -1.22 -30.89
C PRO A 61 31.17 -0.59 -29.52
N ARG A 62 32.19 0.06 -28.96
CA ARG A 62 31.99 0.97 -27.83
C ARG A 62 31.29 2.23 -28.34
N ASP A 63 30.03 2.39 -27.99
CA ASP A 63 29.35 3.68 -28.07
C ASP A 63 29.97 4.61 -27.02
N ALA A 64 30.99 5.36 -27.47
CA ALA A 64 31.54 6.47 -26.72
C ALA A 64 30.67 7.70 -26.99
N ASP A 65 29.60 7.87 -26.20
CA ASP A 65 28.94 9.16 -25.95
C ASP A 65 27.97 9.04 -24.76
N HIS A 66 28.53 9.12 -23.53
CA HIS A 66 27.73 9.31 -22.33
C HIS A 66 27.29 10.78 -22.24
N ALA A 67 26.20 11.13 -22.93
CA ALA A 67 25.42 12.32 -22.59
C ALA A 67 24.57 12.02 -21.34
N SER A 68 24.61 12.93 -20.36
CA SER A 68 23.89 12.80 -19.09
C SER A 68 22.38 12.62 -19.30
N ALA A 69 21.80 11.56 -18.71
CA ALA A 69 20.38 11.58 -18.38
C ALA A 69 20.17 12.63 -17.27
N THR A 70 19.23 13.55 -17.46
CA THR A 70 18.99 14.67 -16.54
C THR A 70 18.25 14.21 -15.28
N TYR A 71 18.95 14.28 -14.15
CA TYR A 71 18.39 14.15 -12.81
C TYR A 71 17.67 15.45 -12.43
N ASP A 72 16.37 15.41 -12.14
CA ASP A 72 15.64 16.57 -11.59
C ASP A 72 15.54 16.47 -10.04
N PRO A 73 16.36 17.23 -9.29
CA PRO A 73 16.28 17.27 -7.83
C PRO A 73 15.00 17.95 -7.30
N ILE A 74 14.28 18.68 -8.14
CA ILE A 74 13.18 19.57 -7.74
C ILE A 74 11.86 18.83 -7.67
N GLU A 75 11.51 18.04 -8.69
CA GLU A 75 10.31 17.16 -8.65
C GLU A 75 10.33 16.27 -7.40
N ARG A 76 11.53 15.80 -7.02
CA ARG A 76 11.80 15.04 -5.80
C ARG A 76 11.65 15.86 -4.52
N ALA A 77 12.23 17.06 -4.44
CA ALA A 77 12.08 17.93 -3.26
C ALA A 77 10.63 18.38 -3.02
N ILE A 78 9.89 18.65 -4.09
CA ILE A 78 8.46 18.98 -4.03
C ILE A 78 7.66 17.75 -3.60
N GLY A 79 7.94 16.58 -4.18
CA GLY A 79 7.40 15.32 -3.72
C GLY A 79 7.69 15.02 -2.24
N ASN A 80 8.84 15.46 -1.72
CA ASN A 80 9.24 15.28 -0.32
C ASN A 80 8.50 16.22 0.65
N VAL A 81 8.12 17.43 0.25
CA VAL A 81 7.40 18.39 1.11
C VAL A 81 5.88 18.23 0.99
N ALA A 82 5.39 17.95 -0.23
CA ALA A 82 4.03 17.43 -0.47
C ALA A 82 3.76 16.15 0.34
N ARG A 83 4.80 15.34 0.51
CA ARG A 83 4.83 14.31 1.54
C ARG A 83 4.88 14.91 2.94
N LYS A 84 6.03 15.43 3.41
CA LYS A 84 6.33 15.79 4.83
C LYS A 84 5.18 16.49 5.57
N TYR A 85 4.41 17.33 4.89
CA TYR A 85 3.28 18.06 5.45
C TYR A 85 1.93 17.83 4.75
N GLY A 86 1.82 16.90 3.81
CA GLY A 86 0.60 16.67 3.01
C GLY A 86 0.19 15.21 2.92
N ARG A 87 -1.13 14.96 2.94
CA ARG A 87 -1.71 13.73 2.40
C ARG A 87 -1.72 13.84 0.86
N TYR A 88 -1.61 12.71 0.17
CA TYR A 88 -1.47 12.54 -1.30
C TYR A 88 -0.02 12.67 -1.84
N GLY A 89 0.39 11.73 -2.72
CA GLY A 89 1.75 11.64 -3.25
C GLY A 89 1.84 11.11 -4.69
N VAL A 90 3.04 11.26 -5.29
CA VAL A 90 3.39 10.94 -6.70
C VAL A 90 4.72 10.15 -6.76
N SER A 91 5.06 9.56 -7.90
CA SER A 91 6.24 8.70 -8.17
C SER A 91 6.64 8.83 -9.67
N ARG A 92 7.79 8.38 -10.21
CA ARG A 92 8.65 7.20 -9.89
C ARG A 92 9.97 7.23 -10.71
N ALA A 93 10.91 6.30 -10.42
CA ALA A 93 11.94 5.73 -11.33
C ALA A 93 13.16 6.64 -11.70
N ILE A 94 14.38 6.17 -12.08
CA ILE A 94 15.00 4.82 -12.23
C ILE A 94 16.56 4.88 -12.06
N MET A 95 17.18 3.69 -11.99
CA MET A 95 18.62 3.24 -11.94
C MET A 95 19.59 3.89 -12.99
N ASP A 96 20.92 3.71 -13.06
CA ASP A 96 21.99 2.86 -12.42
C ASP A 96 23.38 3.57 -12.66
N ALA A 97 24.52 3.36 -11.97
CA ALA A 97 25.46 2.22 -12.07
C ALA A 97 26.67 2.37 -11.08
N GLU A 98 27.56 1.36 -11.00
CA GLU A 98 28.63 1.00 -10.01
C GLU A 98 29.63 2.10 -9.53
N LEU A 99 30.25 2.08 -8.33
CA LEU A 99 31.10 1.04 -7.70
C LEU A 99 30.58 0.51 -6.34
N GLY A 100 31.10 -0.64 -5.88
CA GLY A 100 30.73 -1.31 -4.61
C GLY A 100 31.87 -1.43 -3.59
N ARG A 101 31.68 -2.06 -2.42
CA ARG A 101 30.43 -2.64 -1.88
C ARG A 101 29.61 -1.50 -1.27
N ARG A 102 28.38 -1.28 -1.71
CA ARG A 102 27.72 0.05 -1.58
C ARG A 102 27.35 0.40 -0.12
N GLU A 103 28.30 1.08 0.52
CA GLU A 103 28.34 1.51 1.92
C GLU A 103 28.05 3.02 2.03
N ASN A 104 26.78 3.45 2.06
CA ASN A 104 26.35 4.87 2.18
C ASN A 104 27.09 5.81 1.19
N THR A 105 26.73 5.73 -0.10
CA THR A 105 27.51 6.22 -1.26
C THR A 105 27.42 7.72 -1.55
N TYR A 106 27.03 8.55 -0.57
CA TYR A 106 26.83 9.98 -0.76
C TYR A 106 28.11 10.80 -0.56
N ALA A 107 28.41 11.70 -1.50
CA ALA A 107 29.45 12.70 -1.32
C ALA A 107 28.98 13.79 -0.34
N VAL A 108 29.38 13.66 0.94
CA VAL A 108 29.00 14.59 2.01
C VAL A 108 30.12 15.60 2.29
N SER A 109 29.76 16.88 2.35
CA SER A 109 30.65 17.97 2.72
C SER A 109 30.87 17.97 4.23
N LYS A 110 32.12 17.74 4.65
CA LYS A 110 32.50 17.60 6.06
C LYS A 110 32.75 18.98 6.70
N PRO A 111 32.17 19.27 7.87
CA PRO A 111 32.36 20.53 8.59
C PRO A 111 33.74 20.61 9.24
N LEU A 112 34.21 21.85 9.45
CA LEU A 112 35.29 22.14 10.40
C LEU A 112 34.93 21.62 11.80
N THR A 113 35.94 21.13 12.54
CA THR A 113 35.76 20.69 13.93
C THR A 113 35.36 21.88 14.81
N PRO A 114 34.21 21.84 15.51
CA PRO A 114 33.82 22.89 16.45
C PRO A 114 34.82 23.03 17.60
N THR A 115 35.13 24.27 17.97
CA THR A 115 35.93 24.60 19.16
C THR A 115 35.06 24.94 20.38
N THR A 116 33.80 25.33 20.15
CA THR A 116 32.83 25.68 21.19
C THR A 116 32.31 24.43 21.90
N SER A 117 32.11 24.51 23.22
CA SER A 117 31.57 23.39 24.00
C SER A 117 30.15 23.03 23.55
N ASN A 118 29.74 21.79 23.79
CA ASN A 118 28.42 21.25 23.41
C ASN A 118 28.05 21.48 21.93
N SER A 119 29.05 21.55 21.05
CA SER A 119 28.85 21.84 19.62
C SER A 119 29.23 20.66 18.73
N ALA A 120 28.39 20.36 17.74
CA ALA A 120 28.64 19.36 16.70
C ALA A 120 28.73 20.07 15.34
N GLY A 121 29.67 19.61 14.50
CA GLY A 121 29.78 20.08 13.12
C GLY A 121 28.62 19.53 12.31
N VAL A 122 28.05 20.37 11.44
CA VAL A 122 26.94 20.03 10.55
C VAL A 122 27.47 19.62 9.18
N TYR A 123 27.34 18.32 8.89
CA TYR A 123 27.58 17.75 7.57
C TYR A 123 26.47 18.19 6.62
N GLN A 124 26.83 18.32 5.35
CA GLN A 124 25.94 18.78 4.29
C GLN A 124 25.98 17.79 3.13
N TRP A 125 24.84 17.56 2.48
CA TRP A 125 24.77 16.83 1.22
C TRP A 125 24.22 17.71 0.08
N GLY A 126 24.88 17.63 -1.08
CA GLY A 126 24.53 18.37 -2.29
C GLY A 126 24.66 19.90 -2.17
N PRO A 127 24.31 20.63 -3.25
CA PRO A 127 24.27 22.09 -3.30
C PRO A 127 23.09 22.67 -2.49
N ASP A 128 23.21 22.52 -1.17
CA ASP A 128 22.27 22.92 -0.11
C ASP A 128 20.97 22.08 -0.06
N TYR A 129 21.07 20.73 -0.03
CA TYR A 129 19.87 19.85 0.03
C TYR A 129 19.52 19.29 1.41
N SER A 130 20.49 18.92 2.25
CA SER A 130 20.20 18.42 3.59
C SER A 130 21.39 18.56 4.54
N TYR A 131 21.08 18.74 5.83
CA TYR A 131 22.04 19.05 6.88
C TYR A 131 21.88 18.12 8.08
N PHE A 132 22.95 17.43 8.47
CA PHE A 132 22.94 16.34 9.45
C PHE A 132 24.19 16.37 10.34
N ILE A 133 24.13 15.72 11.50
CA ILE A 133 25.28 15.55 12.39
C ILE A 133 25.69 14.09 12.49
N GLN A 134 26.96 13.85 12.80
CA GLN A 134 27.43 12.50 13.13
C GLN A 134 27.15 12.21 14.62
N VAL A 135 26.37 11.17 14.89
CA VAL A 135 26.02 10.67 16.22
C VAL A 135 26.59 9.27 16.40
N LYS A 136 27.22 8.99 17.53
CA LYS A 136 27.66 7.64 17.91
C LYS A 136 26.66 7.00 18.86
N VAL A 137 26.30 5.74 18.65
CA VAL A 137 25.22 5.08 19.40
C VAL A 137 25.70 3.78 20.03
N GLY A 138 25.26 3.55 21.26
CA GLY A 138 25.54 2.38 22.07
C GLY A 138 26.94 2.35 22.67
N SER A 139 27.20 1.30 23.48
CA SER A 139 28.51 1.09 24.09
C SER A 139 29.60 0.76 23.06
N ALA A 140 29.22 0.20 21.90
CA ALA A 140 30.08 0.02 20.74
C ALA A 140 30.36 1.31 19.95
N GLN A 141 29.69 2.43 20.25
CA GLN A 141 29.89 3.74 19.63
C GLN A 141 29.75 3.72 18.09
N GLN A 142 28.76 2.97 17.59
CA GLN A 142 28.44 2.84 16.17
C GLN A 142 28.08 4.23 15.58
N PRO A 143 28.74 4.71 14.50
CA PRO A 143 28.49 6.04 13.94
C PRO A 143 27.32 6.05 12.94
N PHE A 144 26.48 7.09 13.02
CA PHE A 144 25.36 7.35 12.12
C PHE A 144 25.29 8.84 11.75
N TYR A 145 24.81 9.14 10.56
CA TYR A 145 24.42 10.50 10.16
C TYR A 145 22.93 10.72 10.49
N MET A 146 22.65 11.72 11.34
CA MET A 146 21.30 12.04 11.80
C MET A 146 20.87 13.41 11.29
N LEU A 147 19.76 13.46 10.52
CA LEU A 147 19.15 14.71 10.06
C LEU A 147 18.80 15.59 11.26
N LEU A 148 19.16 16.89 11.23
CA LEU A 148 18.64 17.86 12.18
C LEU A 148 17.27 18.32 11.68
N ASP A 149 16.18 17.87 12.29
CA ASP A 149 14.83 18.17 11.82
C ASP A 149 13.99 18.91 12.88
N THR A 150 13.86 20.24 12.73
CA THR A 150 12.98 21.06 13.58
C THR A 150 11.50 20.92 13.24
N GLY A 151 11.15 20.30 12.11
CA GLY A 151 9.79 19.88 11.78
C GLY A 151 9.35 18.55 12.42
N ALA A 152 10.26 17.77 13.01
CA ALA A 152 9.98 16.44 13.58
C ALA A 152 10.24 16.34 15.09
N GLY A 153 9.33 15.71 15.83
CA GLY A 153 9.49 15.46 17.29
C GLY A 153 10.06 14.07 17.65
N ASN A 154 9.98 13.10 16.73
CA ASN A 154 10.46 11.73 16.95
C ASN A 154 11.92 11.57 16.49
N THR A 155 12.70 10.75 17.20
CA THR A 155 14.09 10.43 16.84
C THR A 155 14.24 8.93 16.59
N TRP A 156 14.86 8.54 15.49
CA TRP A 156 14.94 7.13 15.08
C TRP A 156 16.14 6.84 14.18
N LEU A 157 16.50 5.55 14.12
CA LEU A 157 17.59 4.96 13.34
C LEU A 157 17.10 3.68 12.66
N MET A 158 17.74 3.28 11.57
CA MET A 158 17.44 2.01 10.88
C MET A 158 18.01 0.82 11.67
N ASP A 159 17.20 -0.20 11.95
CA ASP A 159 17.62 -1.44 12.63
C ASP A 159 18.40 -2.35 11.66
N LYS A 160 19.44 -3.04 12.12
CA LYS A 160 20.13 -4.11 11.37
C LYS A 160 19.17 -5.20 10.86
N LYS A 161 18.06 -5.43 11.55
CA LYS A 161 16.98 -6.34 11.11
C LYS A 161 16.18 -5.82 9.91
N CYS A 162 16.21 -4.52 9.64
CA CYS A 162 15.56 -3.96 8.45
C CYS A 162 16.31 -4.43 7.19
N THR A 163 15.60 -5.10 6.29
CA THR A 163 16.13 -5.70 5.06
C THR A 163 15.65 -5.01 3.78
N GLU A 164 14.85 -3.97 3.93
CA GLU A 164 14.34 -3.15 2.84
C GLU A 164 15.47 -2.34 2.19
N GLU A 165 15.33 -2.02 0.90
CA GLU A 165 16.37 -1.38 0.13
C GLU A 165 16.81 -0.04 0.76
N ALA A 166 15.86 0.77 1.24
CA ALA A 166 16.12 2.00 2.01
C ALA A 166 17.07 1.74 3.20
N CYS A 167 16.78 0.72 4.02
CA CYS A 167 17.63 0.34 5.13
C CYS A 167 18.99 -0.25 4.72
N THR A 168 19.06 -1.00 3.62
CA THR A 168 20.32 -1.63 3.18
C THR A 168 21.31 -0.65 2.53
N LEU A 169 20.84 0.52 2.06
CA LEU A 169 21.68 1.59 1.53
C LEU A 169 22.40 2.42 2.61
N HIS A 170 21.87 2.40 3.84
CA HIS A 170 22.33 3.21 4.97
C HIS A 170 23.04 2.38 6.04
N ASN A 171 23.70 3.08 6.97
CA ASN A 171 24.19 2.45 8.19
C ASN A 171 23.00 2.02 9.04
N ARG A 172 23.05 0.79 9.56
CA ARG A 172 22.01 0.22 10.41
C ARG A 172 22.57 -0.08 11.80
N PHE A 173 21.83 0.29 12.83
CA PHE A 173 22.19 0.01 14.22
C PHE A 173 22.07 -1.48 14.53
N ASP A 174 23.14 -2.07 15.06
CA ASP A 174 23.15 -3.42 15.60
C ASP A 174 23.03 -3.41 17.12
N PRO A 175 21.84 -3.73 17.69
CA PRO A 175 21.66 -3.80 19.14
C PRO A 175 22.55 -4.86 19.81
N SER A 176 22.92 -5.93 19.09
CA SER A 176 23.70 -7.04 19.68
C SER A 176 25.15 -6.66 20.01
N THR A 177 25.64 -5.54 19.44
CA THR A 177 26.99 -5.02 19.75
C THR A 177 26.99 -4.05 20.93
N SER A 178 25.83 -3.57 21.38
CA SER A 178 25.72 -2.61 22.48
C SER A 178 25.28 -3.28 23.78
N SER A 179 26.20 -3.38 24.74
CA SER A 179 25.92 -3.85 26.10
C SER A 179 25.11 -2.88 26.96
N SER A 180 24.92 -1.63 26.51
CA SER A 180 24.04 -0.65 27.18
C SER A 180 22.63 -0.61 26.60
N PHE A 181 22.38 -1.26 25.46
CA PHE A 181 21.08 -1.29 24.81
C PHE A 181 20.01 -1.99 25.65
N LYS A 182 18.83 -1.38 25.73
CA LYS A 182 17.62 -1.97 26.31
C LYS A 182 16.44 -1.74 25.38
N SER A 183 15.51 -2.68 25.36
CA SER A 183 14.21 -2.47 24.75
C SER A 183 13.15 -3.25 25.50
N GLU A 184 11.98 -2.63 25.68
CA GLU A 184 10.79 -3.29 26.24
C GLU A 184 9.93 -3.93 25.12
N ASN A 185 10.43 -4.01 23.88
CA ASN A 185 9.71 -4.40 22.67
C ASN A 185 8.43 -3.57 22.38
N LYS A 186 8.28 -2.41 23.03
CA LYS A 186 7.24 -1.42 22.72
C LYS A 186 7.34 -1.05 21.25
N HIS A 187 6.27 -1.26 20.50
CA HIS A 187 6.23 -0.87 19.10
C HIS A 187 6.10 0.64 18.97
N PHE A 188 6.83 1.22 18.03
CA PHE A 188 6.59 2.59 17.59
C PHE A 188 6.24 2.61 16.11
N PHE A 189 5.43 3.60 15.76
CA PHE A 189 5.04 3.94 14.40
C PHE A 189 5.19 5.45 14.29
N VAL A 190 5.96 5.90 13.30
CA VAL A 190 5.95 7.30 12.90
C VAL A 190 5.52 7.35 11.46
N GLU A 191 4.39 8.00 11.21
CA GLU A 191 4.04 8.48 9.89
C GLU A 191 4.71 9.84 9.74
N TYR A 192 5.87 9.85 9.08
CA TYR A 192 6.28 11.07 8.42
C TYR A 192 5.35 11.26 7.25
N GLY A 193 5.14 12.50 6.85
CA GLY A 193 4.53 12.73 5.55
C GLY A 193 5.30 12.02 4.42
N THR A 194 6.62 11.81 4.57
CA THR A 194 7.49 11.00 3.68
C THR A 194 7.34 9.49 3.81
N GLY A 195 6.15 9.04 4.22
CA GLY A 195 5.84 7.63 4.43
C GLY A 195 6.11 7.17 5.86
N ASN A 196 5.74 5.92 6.12
CA ASN A 196 5.78 5.36 7.46
C ASN A 196 7.09 4.63 7.76
N LEU A 197 7.39 4.59 9.05
CA LEU A 197 8.36 3.68 9.63
C LEU A 197 7.79 3.04 10.89
N THR A 198 7.95 1.71 10.95
CA THR A 198 7.59 0.90 12.11
C THR A 198 8.85 0.35 12.74
N GLY A 199 8.77 0.02 14.02
CA GLY A 199 9.82 -0.72 14.67
C GLY A 199 9.57 -0.91 16.15
N ILE A 200 10.65 -0.88 16.93
CA ILE A 200 10.61 -0.95 18.40
C ILE A 200 11.31 0.26 19.02
N ILE A 201 10.88 0.68 20.19
CA ILE A 201 11.60 1.68 21.00
C ILE A 201 12.79 0.99 21.67
N GLY A 202 13.97 1.60 21.58
CA GLY A 202 15.16 1.22 22.34
C GLY A 202 15.68 2.38 23.19
N ASP A 203 16.17 2.08 24.38
CA ASP A 203 16.94 3.00 25.24
C ASP A 203 18.43 2.63 25.09
N ASP A 204 19.25 3.61 24.73
CA ASP A 204 20.70 3.45 24.71
C ASP A 204 21.41 4.82 24.81
N LYS A 205 22.74 4.80 24.83
CA LYS A 205 23.58 5.99 24.86
C LYS A 205 23.79 6.55 23.46
N ILE A 206 23.50 7.85 23.29
CA ILE A 206 23.85 8.61 22.09
C ILE A 206 24.93 9.65 22.43
N SER A 207 25.99 9.71 21.62
CA SER A 207 27.19 10.51 21.88
C SER A 207 27.49 11.41 20.69
N PHE A 208 27.45 12.72 20.92
CA PHE A 208 27.79 13.78 19.96
C PHE A 208 28.11 15.08 20.71
N ALA A 209 28.66 16.07 20.01
CA ALA A 209 28.96 17.38 20.60
C ALA A 209 29.84 17.36 21.88
N GLY A 210 30.68 16.34 22.04
CA GLY A 210 31.52 16.13 23.23
C GLY A 210 30.77 15.62 24.48
N LYS A 211 29.49 15.28 24.36
CA LYS A 211 28.64 14.72 25.42
C LYS A 211 28.12 13.33 25.06
N THR A 212 27.66 12.61 26.08
CA THR A 212 26.89 11.37 25.96
C THR A 212 25.59 11.53 26.71
N PHE A 213 24.50 11.14 26.09
CA PHE A 213 23.14 11.28 26.57
C PHE A 213 22.47 9.90 26.62
N ASP A 214 21.74 9.60 27.69
CA ASP A 214 20.83 8.45 27.73
C ASP A 214 19.52 8.83 27.04
N PHE A 215 19.07 8.05 26.06
CA PHE A 215 17.97 8.48 25.20
C PHE A 215 17.17 7.29 24.63
N GLU A 216 15.84 7.44 24.61
CA GLU A 216 14.92 6.52 23.95
C GLU A 216 14.74 6.94 22.49
N PHE A 217 14.95 6.02 21.55
CA PHE A 217 14.82 6.26 20.12
C PHE A 217 14.17 5.08 19.42
N GLY A 218 13.58 5.35 18.25
CA GLY A 218 12.99 4.32 17.40
C GLY A 218 14.05 3.53 16.65
N LEU A 219 14.00 2.20 16.72
CA LEU A 219 14.71 1.28 15.83
C LEU A 219 13.78 0.83 14.71
N ALA A 220 13.84 1.51 13.57
CA ALA A 220 12.99 1.25 12.43
C ALA A 220 13.36 -0.09 11.76
N ASN A 221 12.45 -1.06 11.82
CA ASN A 221 12.59 -2.35 11.14
C ASN A 221 11.94 -2.37 9.74
N HIS A 222 11.24 -1.29 9.39
CA HIS A 222 10.68 -0.93 8.09
C HIS A 222 10.86 0.58 7.91
N THR A 223 11.25 1.03 6.72
CA THR A 223 11.33 2.45 6.36
C THR A 223 10.83 2.67 4.94
N ALA A 224 10.02 3.70 4.74
CA ALA A 224 9.55 4.10 3.42
C ALA A 224 10.69 4.25 2.38
N ASP A 225 10.38 3.89 1.14
CA ASP A 225 11.29 3.96 -0.02
C ASP A 225 11.91 5.36 -0.23
N ASP A 226 11.25 6.41 0.26
CA ASP A 226 11.71 7.79 0.13
C ASP A 226 12.98 8.09 0.94
N PHE A 227 13.35 7.25 1.90
CA PHE A 227 14.64 7.35 2.59
C PHE A 227 15.82 6.88 1.73
N LYS A 228 15.61 6.16 0.61
CA LYS A 228 16.67 5.79 -0.38
C LYS A 228 17.38 7.00 -1.01
N PHE A 229 16.89 8.20 -0.72
CA PHE A 229 17.16 9.43 -1.45
C PHE A 229 17.91 10.51 -0.66
N PHE A 230 18.32 10.22 0.57
CA PHE A 230 19.07 11.15 1.42
C PHE A 230 20.33 10.49 1.97
N ALA A 231 21.30 11.29 2.44
CA ALA A 231 22.57 10.80 2.97
C ALA A 231 22.57 10.44 4.46
N PHE A 232 21.43 10.56 5.14
CA PHE A 232 21.29 10.33 6.58
C PHE A 232 20.74 8.93 6.88
N ASP A 233 21.25 8.33 7.96
CA ASP A 233 20.89 7.00 8.44
C ASP A 233 19.68 7.01 9.42
N GLY A 234 19.23 8.21 9.81
CA GLY A 234 18.10 8.45 10.71
C GLY A 234 17.80 9.94 10.91
N ILE A 235 16.79 10.26 11.73
CA ILE A 235 16.39 11.64 12.06
C ILE A 235 16.58 11.90 13.55
N LEU A 236 17.21 13.02 13.89
CA LEU A 236 17.20 13.61 15.23
C LEU A 236 16.12 14.70 15.28
N GLY A 237 14.99 14.36 15.90
CA GLY A 237 13.85 15.27 16.04
C GLY A 237 14.11 16.39 17.05
N LEU A 238 13.96 17.63 16.59
CA LEU A 238 14.18 18.86 17.35
C LEU A 238 12.91 19.70 17.54
N ALA A 239 11.75 19.26 17.05
CA ALA A 239 10.46 19.84 17.43
C ALA A 239 10.13 19.55 18.90
N MET A 240 9.25 20.37 19.48
CA MET A 240 8.79 20.24 20.87
C MET A 240 7.41 19.54 20.98
N SER A 241 6.89 19.04 19.84
CA SER A 241 5.59 18.40 19.70
C SER A 241 5.53 17.02 20.36
N ASP A 242 4.32 16.50 20.57
CA ASP A 242 4.11 15.14 21.07
C ASP A 242 4.88 14.10 20.21
N SER A 243 5.54 13.16 20.90
CA SER A 243 6.52 12.26 20.31
C SER A 243 6.48 10.91 21.03
N VAL A 244 6.51 9.82 20.26
CA VAL A 244 6.45 8.44 20.79
C VAL A 244 7.74 8.06 21.51
N THR A 245 8.86 8.67 21.12
CA THR A 245 10.17 8.54 21.77
C THR A 245 10.42 9.60 22.84
N GLY A 246 9.49 10.55 23.00
CA GLY A 246 9.76 11.86 23.60
C GLY A 246 10.68 12.72 22.74
N THR A 247 10.69 14.03 22.99
CA THR A 247 11.54 14.98 22.27
C THR A 247 12.93 15.08 22.89
N PHE A 248 13.97 15.27 22.06
CA PHE A 248 15.35 15.28 22.53
C PHE A 248 15.59 16.34 23.63
N LEU A 249 15.15 17.58 23.40
CA LEU A 249 15.41 18.69 24.31
C LEU A 249 14.69 18.54 25.66
N GLN A 250 13.44 18.07 25.67
CA GLN A 250 12.70 17.82 26.92
C GLN A 250 13.37 16.73 27.76
N ILE A 251 13.75 15.60 27.14
CA ILE A 251 14.40 14.49 27.83
C ILE A 251 15.75 14.95 28.43
N GLN A 252 16.57 15.67 27.66
CA GLN A 252 17.88 16.10 28.17
C GLN A 252 17.81 17.19 29.26
N LYS A 253 16.76 18.03 29.27
CA LYS A 253 16.50 18.93 30.41
C LYS A 253 16.02 18.17 31.65
N GLN A 254 15.10 17.21 31.50
CA GLN A 254 14.64 16.36 32.61
C GLN A 254 15.80 15.57 33.24
N LYS A 255 16.69 15.02 32.41
CA LYS A 255 17.92 14.31 32.84
C LYS A 255 19.06 15.26 33.27
N LYS A 256 18.84 16.59 33.34
CA LYS A 256 19.85 17.62 33.68
C LYS A 256 21.16 17.51 32.88
N SER A 257 21.10 16.99 31.66
CA SER A 257 22.26 16.79 30.79
C SER A 257 22.53 18.00 29.89
N LEU A 258 21.51 18.85 29.70
CA LEU A 258 21.59 20.21 29.19
C LEU A 258 21.01 21.18 30.23
N ASP A 259 21.70 22.30 30.47
CA ASP A 259 21.27 23.31 31.45
C ASP A 259 20.06 24.14 30.98
N LYS A 260 19.83 24.22 29.67
CA LYS A 260 18.77 24.99 29.01
C LYS A 260 18.24 24.25 27.78
N MET A 261 16.95 24.36 27.48
CA MET A 261 16.35 23.90 26.21
C MET A 261 16.56 24.94 25.10
N ILE A 262 17.82 25.20 24.78
CA ILE A 262 18.25 26.13 23.73
C ILE A 262 19.20 25.41 22.79
N PHE A 263 19.07 25.63 21.49
CA PHE A 263 20.13 25.32 20.55
C PHE A 263 20.29 26.42 19.49
N GLY A 264 21.55 26.72 19.16
CA GLY A 264 21.93 27.62 18.09
C GLY A 264 22.44 26.85 16.88
N LEU A 265 22.10 27.31 15.68
CA LEU A 265 22.39 26.64 14.42
C LEU A 265 22.94 27.63 13.37
N SER A 266 24.05 27.24 12.76
CA SER A 266 24.60 27.82 11.54
C SER A 266 24.75 26.70 10.52
N ILE A 267 23.97 26.70 9.43
CA ILE A 267 24.17 25.77 8.32
C ILE A 267 25.08 26.39 7.24
N ASN A 268 25.86 25.56 6.56
CA ASN A 268 26.78 26.02 5.52
C ASN A 268 26.05 26.32 4.19
N ARG A 269 26.67 27.15 3.35
CA ARG A 269 26.27 27.38 1.96
C ARG A 269 27.35 26.76 1.07
N ASP A 270 27.00 25.81 0.21
CA ASP A 270 27.95 25.01 -0.59
C ASP A 270 28.92 25.89 -1.40
N ALA A 271 28.36 26.92 -2.03
CA ALA A 271 29.10 27.88 -2.85
C ALA A 271 30.04 28.83 -2.06
N ASP A 272 30.10 28.75 -0.73
CA ASP A 272 31.12 29.43 0.10
C ASP A 272 32.36 28.55 0.33
N GLY A 273 32.34 27.28 -0.10
CA GLY A 273 33.48 26.38 -0.20
C GLY A 273 33.81 25.61 1.09
N ILE A 274 34.32 26.30 2.11
CA ILE A 274 34.66 25.64 3.38
C ILE A 274 33.39 25.48 4.22
N ASN A 275 32.96 24.23 4.43
CA ASN A 275 31.86 23.94 5.36
C ASN A 275 32.27 24.26 6.80
N ASP A 276 31.70 25.34 7.35
CA ASP A 276 31.86 25.74 8.75
C ASP A 276 30.58 25.51 9.59
N GLY A 277 29.62 24.75 9.05
CA GLY A 277 28.33 24.48 9.67
C GLY A 277 28.44 23.86 11.07
N GLN A 278 27.61 24.33 12.00
CA GLN A 278 27.66 23.95 13.41
C GLN A 278 26.29 24.08 14.08
N VAL A 279 25.99 23.12 14.95
CA VAL A 279 24.89 23.20 15.94
C VAL A 279 25.48 23.18 17.35
N THR A 280 24.97 24.02 18.23
CA THR A 280 25.42 24.18 19.63
C THR A 280 24.24 23.98 20.58
N PHE A 281 24.33 22.98 21.46
CA PHE A 281 23.25 22.61 22.39
C PHE A 281 23.44 23.19 23.80
N GLY A 282 22.36 23.64 24.41
CA GLY A 282 22.35 24.33 25.71
C GLY A 282 22.69 25.82 25.64
N GLY A 283 22.88 26.38 24.44
CA GLY A 283 23.31 27.77 24.26
C GLY A 283 23.48 28.18 22.78
N VAL A 284 24.31 29.19 22.56
CA VAL A 284 24.63 29.76 21.24
C VAL A 284 26.14 29.95 21.10
N ASP A 285 26.65 30.03 19.88
CA ASP A 285 28.06 30.33 19.60
C ASP A 285 28.24 31.76 19.06
N PRO A 286 28.79 32.70 19.86
CA PRO A 286 29.09 34.07 19.43
C PRO A 286 30.07 34.19 18.25
N ALA A 287 30.86 33.15 17.94
CA ALA A 287 31.75 33.16 16.78
C ALA A 287 31.01 32.90 15.45
N LYS A 288 29.73 32.48 15.50
CA LYS A 288 28.93 32.12 14.32
C LYS A 288 27.95 33.21 13.87
N TYR A 289 27.82 34.29 14.63
CA TYR A 289 26.96 35.43 14.27
C TYR A 289 27.59 36.78 14.60
N THR A 290 26.98 37.84 14.07
CA THR A 290 27.34 39.24 14.33
C THR A 290 26.09 40.04 14.66
N GLY A 291 26.25 41.10 15.46
CA GLY A 291 25.14 41.89 15.97
C GLY A 291 24.31 41.17 17.04
N GLU A 292 23.10 41.67 17.29
CA GLU A 292 22.18 41.14 18.31
C GLU A 292 21.20 40.13 17.72
N ILE A 293 20.92 39.05 18.47
CA ILE A 293 19.92 38.04 18.12
C ILE A 293 18.51 38.62 18.30
N SER A 294 17.75 38.69 17.22
CA SER A 294 16.38 39.17 17.21
C SER A 294 15.40 38.04 17.48
N TYR A 295 14.84 37.99 18.68
CA TYR A 295 13.85 36.98 19.05
C TYR A 295 12.42 37.37 18.66
N LEU A 296 11.66 36.39 18.17
CA LEU A 296 10.21 36.42 18.04
C LEU A 296 9.62 35.26 18.85
N ASP A 297 8.59 35.54 19.65
CA ASP A 297 7.86 34.51 20.37
C ASP A 297 7.00 33.66 19.44
N VAL A 298 6.98 32.35 19.68
CA VAL A 298 6.05 31.41 19.05
C VAL A 298 4.65 31.69 19.62
N PRO A 299 3.62 31.91 18.79
CA PRO A 299 2.29 32.26 19.29
C PRO A 299 1.69 31.11 20.11
N SER A 300 0.82 31.44 21.07
CA SER A 300 0.36 30.51 22.12
C SER A 300 -0.28 29.22 21.58
N ALA A 301 -0.95 29.26 20.43
CA ALA A 301 -1.57 28.09 19.82
C ALA A 301 -0.50 27.10 19.30
N GLN A 302 0.45 27.56 18.50
CA GLN A 302 1.56 26.77 17.94
C GLN A 302 2.51 26.28 19.05
N LYS A 303 2.74 27.12 20.06
CA LYS A 303 3.49 26.77 21.27
C LYS A 303 2.85 25.60 22.04
N SER A 304 1.52 25.52 22.08
CA SER A 304 0.81 24.39 22.70
C SER A 304 0.94 23.08 21.91
N ARG A 305 1.23 23.17 20.61
CA ARG A 305 1.53 22.03 19.72
C ARG A 305 3.02 21.70 19.63
N GLY A 306 3.89 22.53 20.21
CA GLY A 306 5.33 22.37 20.18
C GLY A 306 5.98 22.65 18.81
N GLU A 307 5.32 23.45 17.96
CA GLU A 307 5.75 23.76 16.60
C GLU A 307 6.65 25.01 16.54
N TRP A 308 7.75 24.97 15.80
CA TRP A 308 8.66 26.12 15.62
C TRP A 308 8.13 27.10 14.57
N VAL A 309 7.15 27.92 14.96
CA VAL A 309 6.39 28.81 14.08
C VAL A 309 6.40 30.25 14.60
N ILE A 310 6.67 31.23 13.73
CA ILE A 310 6.71 32.66 14.09
C ILE A 310 5.87 33.53 13.13
N PRO A 311 5.36 34.69 13.57
CA PRO A 311 4.58 35.59 12.71
C PRO A 311 5.37 36.12 11.51
N LEU A 312 4.82 35.95 10.30
CA LEU A 312 5.39 36.48 9.05
C LEU A 312 4.90 37.91 8.83
N GLY A 313 5.82 38.88 8.76
CA GLY A 313 5.52 40.30 8.54
C GLY A 313 5.35 40.71 7.08
N GLY A 314 5.56 39.76 6.15
CA GLY A 314 5.44 39.94 4.70
C GLY A 314 6.73 39.67 3.93
N ILE A 315 6.59 39.46 2.63
CA ILE A 315 7.68 39.21 1.69
C ILE A 315 7.61 40.27 0.58
N SER A 316 8.77 40.72 0.09
CA SER A 316 8.84 41.74 -0.95
C SER A 316 9.97 41.52 -1.93
N TYR A 317 9.77 41.98 -3.15
CA TYR A 317 10.73 41.96 -4.25
C TYR A 317 10.81 43.35 -4.87
N ASN A 318 12.03 43.88 -5.04
CA ASN A 318 12.29 45.22 -5.59
C ASN A 318 11.41 46.34 -4.97
N GLY A 319 11.23 46.32 -3.64
CA GLY A 319 10.39 47.27 -2.90
C GLY A 319 8.87 47.06 -3.02
N LYS A 320 8.38 46.16 -3.89
CA LYS A 320 6.97 45.78 -3.96
C LYS A 320 6.68 44.66 -2.97
N LYS A 321 5.66 44.83 -2.13
CA LYS A 321 5.20 43.78 -1.19
C LYS A 321 4.24 42.82 -1.90
N ALA A 322 4.47 41.52 -1.71
CA ALA A 322 3.54 40.48 -2.11
C ALA A 322 2.26 40.55 -1.26
N LYS A 323 1.10 40.28 -1.86
CA LYS A 323 -0.19 40.24 -1.16
C LYS A 323 -0.46 38.84 -0.61
N LEU A 324 0.16 38.54 0.52
CA LEU A 324 0.09 37.22 1.16
C LEU A 324 -1.23 37.01 1.93
N THR A 325 -1.77 35.79 1.89
CA THR A 325 -2.79 35.28 2.81
C THR A 325 -2.17 34.75 4.10
N ALA A 326 -0.95 34.19 3.99
CA ALA A 326 -0.27 33.56 5.12
C ALA A 326 0.12 34.54 6.22
N LYS A 327 0.02 34.06 7.47
CA LYS A 327 0.27 34.84 8.69
C LYS A 327 1.53 34.39 9.43
N TYR A 328 2.06 33.22 9.09
CA TYR A 328 3.12 32.56 9.85
C TYR A 328 4.20 31.93 8.95
N GLY A 329 5.44 31.90 9.45
CA GLY A 329 6.54 31.11 8.90
C GLY A 329 6.87 29.94 9.83
N VAL A 330 6.86 28.72 9.30
CA VAL A 330 7.38 27.50 9.94
C VAL A 330 8.87 27.42 9.67
N ILE A 331 9.69 27.30 10.70
CA ILE A 331 11.15 27.32 10.60
C ILE A 331 11.68 25.87 10.64
N ASP A 332 11.91 25.29 9.47
CA ASP A 332 12.17 23.85 9.31
C ASP A 332 13.55 23.55 8.69
N THR A 333 14.46 23.03 9.50
CA THR A 333 15.81 22.58 9.09
C THR A 333 15.79 21.24 8.34
N GLY A 334 14.66 20.53 8.33
CA GLY A 334 14.46 19.31 7.57
C GLY A 334 13.83 19.51 6.20
N THR A 335 13.85 20.74 5.66
CA THR A 335 13.32 21.09 4.32
C THR A 335 14.30 21.97 3.56
N SER A 336 14.66 21.60 2.32
CA SER A 336 15.68 22.29 1.52
C SER A 336 15.23 23.65 0.95
N PHE A 337 13.97 23.74 0.51
CA PHE A 337 13.44 24.88 -0.27
C PHE A 337 12.39 25.69 0.50
N ILE A 338 11.86 26.75 -0.10
CA ILE A 338 10.75 27.53 0.48
C ILE A 338 9.44 27.13 -0.19
N PHE A 339 8.40 26.93 0.60
CA PHE A 339 7.07 26.52 0.13
C PHE A 339 5.98 27.43 0.70
N ALA A 340 5.00 27.75 -0.14
CA ALA A 340 3.87 28.61 0.18
C ALA A 340 2.60 28.08 -0.49
N SER A 341 1.43 28.67 -0.17
CA SER A 341 0.23 28.44 -0.98
C SER A 341 0.48 28.84 -2.44
N PRO A 342 -0.24 28.26 -3.42
CA PRO A 342 -0.06 28.64 -4.83
C PRO A 342 -0.34 30.13 -5.05
N GLY A 343 -1.38 30.68 -4.41
CA GLY A 343 -1.74 32.10 -4.52
C GLY A 343 -0.72 33.05 -3.89
N ASP A 344 -0.10 32.67 -2.78
CA ASP A 344 0.97 33.45 -2.15
C ASP A 344 2.25 33.44 -2.98
N ALA A 345 2.58 32.29 -3.58
CA ALA A 345 3.70 32.17 -4.50
C ALA A 345 3.44 32.90 -5.82
N ASP A 346 2.22 32.87 -6.36
CA ASP A 346 1.82 33.68 -7.53
C ASP A 346 1.99 35.17 -7.20
N ALA A 347 1.41 35.65 -6.10
CA ALA A 347 1.45 37.05 -5.67
C ALA A 347 2.87 37.57 -5.35
N LEU A 348 3.81 36.68 -5.02
CA LEU A 348 5.23 37.03 -4.94
C LEU A 348 5.84 37.15 -6.34
N HIS A 349 5.68 36.14 -7.19
CA HIS A 349 6.33 36.08 -8.50
C HIS A 349 5.75 37.04 -9.54
N GLU A 350 4.50 37.52 -9.37
CA GLU A 350 3.94 38.66 -10.11
C GLU A 350 4.79 39.94 -10.00
N ASN A 351 5.55 40.10 -8.90
CA ASN A 351 6.45 41.24 -8.73
C ASN A 351 7.78 41.09 -9.49
N VAL A 352 8.09 39.89 -9.98
CA VAL A 352 9.37 39.54 -10.63
C VAL A 352 9.25 39.68 -12.16
N PRO A 353 10.00 40.60 -12.80
CA PRO A 353 9.94 40.79 -14.24
C PRO A 353 10.30 39.52 -15.02
N GLY A 354 9.53 39.22 -16.07
CA GLY A 354 9.75 38.05 -16.91
C GLY A 354 9.40 36.71 -16.26
N SER A 355 8.76 36.71 -15.08
CA SER A 355 8.31 35.47 -14.43
C SER A 355 7.28 34.73 -15.26
N GLN A 356 7.45 33.41 -15.36
CA GLN A 356 6.58 32.46 -16.03
C GLN A 356 6.26 31.33 -15.05
N VAL A 357 4.99 30.97 -14.93
CA VAL A 357 4.53 29.88 -14.08
C VAL A 357 4.33 28.60 -14.89
N GLU A 358 4.82 27.48 -14.38
CA GLU A 358 4.54 26.14 -14.90
C GLU A 358 3.69 25.40 -13.86
N VAL A 359 2.51 24.91 -14.28
CA VAL A 359 1.49 24.37 -13.37
C VAL A 359 1.48 22.85 -13.49
N HIS A 360 1.79 22.19 -12.39
CA HIS A 360 1.74 20.74 -12.23
C HIS A 360 0.52 20.35 -11.39
N THR A 361 0.15 19.07 -11.39
CA THR A 361 -1.07 18.56 -10.73
C THR A 361 -1.14 18.87 -9.23
N TYR A 362 0.01 19.05 -8.56
CA TYR A 362 0.09 19.23 -7.10
C TYR A 362 0.86 20.49 -6.67
N TYR A 363 1.50 21.20 -7.61
CA TYR A 363 2.40 22.33 -7.33
C TYR A 363 2.56 23.27 -8.52
N LYS A 364 3.17 24.43 -8.27
CA LYS A 364 3.56 25.43 -9.26
C LYS A 364 5.05 25.74 -9.15
N ASP A 365 5.70 25.68 -10.30
CA ASP A 365 7.07 26.13 -10.51
C ASP A 365 7.07 27.54 -11.10
N TYR A 366 8.09 28.33 -10.77
CA TYR A 366 8.26 29.67 -11.31
C TYR A 366 9.63 29.78 -11.97
N PHE A 367 9.64 30.23 -13.23
CA PHE A 367 10.84 30.47 -14.00
C PHE A 367 10.99 31.94 -14.28
N VAL A 368 12.22 32.44 -14.24
CA VAL A 368 12.56 33.85 -14.41
C VAL A 368 13.87 33.99 -15.20
N PRO A 369 14.16 35.16 -15.78
CA PRO A 369 15.46 35.44 -16.40
C PRO A 369 16.65 35.22 -15.45
N CYS A 370 17.72 34.61 -15.94
CA CYS A 370 18.92 34.33 -15.14
C CYS A 370 19.80 35.57 -14.83
N ASP A 371 19.55 36.71 -15.47
CA ASP A 371 20.26 37.98 -15.25
C ASP A 371 19.73 38.78 -14.04
N ILE A 372 18.66 38.31 -13.39
CA ILE A 372 18.12 38.90 -12.17
C ILE A 372 19.17 38.86 -11.05
N THR A 373 19.47 40.04 -10.51
CA THR A 373 20.39 40.23 -9.37
C THR A 373 19.68 40.67 -8.08
N THR A 374 18.40 41.03 -8.16
CA THR A 374 17.61 41.56 -7.04
C THR A 374 17.35 40.50 -5.95
N PRO A 375 17.57 40.80 -4.66
CA PRO A 375 17.27 39.89 -3.57
C PRO A 375 15.76 39.78 -3.29
N MET A 376 15.36 38.64 -2.73
CA MET A 376 14.05 38.46 -2.07
C MET A 376 14.17 38.91 -0.61
N ILE A 377 13.22 39.71 -0.13
CA ILE A 377 13.26 40.29 1.22
C ILE A 377 12.13 39.71 2.07
N PHE A 378 12.49 39.00 3.13
CA PHE A 378 11.57 38.38 4.10
C PHE A 378 11.53 39.21 5.38
N THR A 379 10.33 39.51 5.89
CA THR A 379 10.16 40.34 7.09
C THR A 379 9.65 39.52 8.27
N PHE A 380 10.40 39.51 9.37
CA PHE A 380 9.98 38.92 10.65
C PHE A 380 10.15 39.95 11.77
N GLY A 381 9.08 40.25 12.51
CA GLY A 381 9.15 41.12 13.69
C GLY A 381 9.60 42.56 13.38
N GLY A 382 9.34 43.03 12.15
CA GLY A 382 9.78 44.33 11.65
C GLY A 382 11.22 44.37 11.11
N LYS A 383 12.03 43.32 11.30
CA LYS A 383 13.35 43.19 10.67
C LYS A 383 13.25 42.51 9.31
N GLN A 384 14.09 42.95 8.37
CA GLN A 384 14.18 42.43 7.01
C GLN A 384 15.43 41.56 6.86
N TYR A 385 15.26 40.45 6.13
CA TYR A 385 16.29 39.47 5.85
C TYR A 385 16.34 39.24 4.33
N GLU A 386 17.51 39.43 3.72
CA GLU A 386 17.68 39.39 2.27
C GLU A 386 18.26 38.05 1.81
N ILE A 387 17.61 37.40 0.84
CA ILE A 387 18.15 36.24 0.12
C ILE A 387 18.61 36.73 -1.28
N PRO A 388 19.92 36.68 -1.60
CA PRO A 388 20.44 37.04 -2.92
C PRO A 388 19.87 36.20 -4.07
N ALA A 389 19.77 36.80 -5.26
CA ALA A 389 19.23 36.15 -6.47
C ALA A 389 19.84 34.78 -6.76
N LYS A 390 21.17 34.68 -6.72
CA LYS A 390 21.96 33.45 -6.88
C LYS A 390 21.62 32.28 -5.93
N ASP A 391 20.73 32.47 -4.95
CA ASP A 391 20.40 31.46 -3.94
C ASP A 391 18.91 31.14 -3.81
N TRP A 392 18.03 32.06 -4.22
CA TRP A 392 16.63 31.74 -4.53
C TRP A 392 16.41 31.34 -5.99
N LEU A 393 17.45 31.42 -6.85
CA LEU A 393 17.44 30.91 -8.23
C LEU A 393 18.37 29.70 -8.41
N GLY A 394 17.91 28.72 -9.19
CA GLY A 394 18.71 27.65 -9.77
C GLY A 394 18.75 27.77 -11.29
N LYS A 395 19.93 27.65 -11.90
CA LYS A 395 20.09 27.72 -13.36
C LYS A 395 19.58 26.45 -14.04
N VAL A 396 18.73 26.59 -15.06
CA VAL A 396 18.21 25.47 -15.88
C VAL A 396 18.75 25.53 -17.31
N SER A 397 18.81 26.72 -17.90
CA SER A 397 19.56 27.02 -19.13
C SER A 397 20.28 28.36 -19.00
N ASP A 398 20.94 28.85 -20.05
CA ASP A 398 21.63 30.15 -20.01
C ASP A 398 20.67 31.33 -19.72
N ASP A 399 19.46 31.31 -20.29
CA ASP A 399 18.47 32.39 -20.13
C ASP A 399 17.33 32.05 -19.15
N LYS A 400 17.07 30.76 -18.86
CA LYS A 400 15.96 30.30 -18.01
C LYS A 400 16.48 29.81 -16.65
N CYS A 401 16.16 30.56 -15.58
CA CYS A 401 16.41 30.17 -14.19
C CYS A 401 15.10 29.78 -13.52
N LYS A 402 15.15 28.86 -12.56
CA LYS A 402 14.00 28.36 -11.79
C LYS A 402 14.08 28.86 -10.35
N SER A 403 12.97 29.38 -9.84
CA SER A 403 12.84 29.80 -8.44
C SER A 403 12.91 28.59 -7.52
N ARG A 404 13.56 28.76 -6.37
CA ARG A 404 13.58 27.81 -5.24
C ARG A 404 12.47 28.11 -4.22
N ILE A 405 11.48 28.90 -4.63
CA ILE A 405 10.25 29.22 -3.90
C ILE A 405 9.09 28.61 -4.69
N TYR A 406 8.38 27.65 -4.10
CA TYR A 406 7.37 26.84 -4.78
C TYR A 406 5.96 27.12 -4.25
N GLY A 407 4.98 27.11 -5.14
CA GLY A 407 3.57 27.17 -4.77
C GLY A 407 3.01 25.75 -4.63
N MET A 408 2.44 25.39 -3.48
CA MET A 408 1.99 24.03 -3.21
C MET A 408 0.69 24.01 -2.41
N ASN A 409 -0.21 23.11 -2.77
CA ASN A 409 -1.52 23.00 -2.13
C ASN A 409 -1.38 22.54 -0.66
N GLY A 410 -2.14 23.14 0.25
CA GLY A 410 -2.17 22.78 1.68
C GLY A 410 -1.58 23.80 2.66
N TYR A 411 -1.00 24.91 2.19
CA TYR A 411 -0.32 25.92 3.02
C TYR A 411 -1.00 27.30 3.01
N GLU A 412 -2.33 27.38 3.10
CA GLU A 412 -3.05 28.67 2.90
C GLU A 412 -2.74 29.75 3.94
N ASP A 413 -2.38 29.37 5.17
CA ASP A 413 -2.06 30.28 6.28
C ASP A 413 -0.55 30.35 6.63
N THR A 414 0.31 29.55 5.98
CA THR A 414 1.71 29.33 6.39
C THR A 414 2.70 29.32 5.24
N TRP A 415 3.96 29.71 5.52
CA TRP A 415 5.12 29.48 4.66
C TRP A 415 6.10 28.53 5.35
N ILE A 416 6.67 27.56 4.65
CA ILE A 416 7.77 26.74 5.16
C ILE A 416 9.09 27.41 4.76
N MET A 417 9.86 27.79 5.77
CA MET A 417 11.14 28.48 5.65
C MET A 417 12.29 27.47 5.82
N GLY A 418 12.62 26.80 4.71
CA GLY A 418 13.71 25.83 4.64
C GLY A 418 15.11 26.42 4.44
N ASP A 419 16.06 25.56 4.08
CA ASP A 419 17.50 25.86 4.02
C ASP A 419 17.88 27.04 3.13
N VAL A 420 17.14 27.30 2.06
CA VAL A 420 17.28 28.51 1.21
C VAL A 420 17.30 29.80 2.04
N PHE A 421 16.47 29.89 3.09
CA PHE A 421 16.48 30.99 4.05
C PHE A 421 17.48 30.75 5.19
N LEU A 422 17.47 29.55 5.80
CA LEU A 422 18.25 29.27 7.01
C LEU A 422 19.77 29.39 6.81
N LYS A 423 20.29 29.17 5.60
CA LYS A 423 21.72 29.34 5.30
C LYS A 423 22.20 30.79 5.34
N TYR A 424 21.30 31.78 5.39
CA TYR A 424 21.62 33.21 5.51
C TYR A 424 21.56 33.77 6.92
N VAL A 425 20.87 33.08 7.84
CA VAL A 425 20.66 33.55 9.21
C VAL A 425 21.27 32.59 10.21
N TYR A 426 21.91 33.13 11.25
CA TYR A 426 22.19 32.33 12.43
C TYR A 426 20.89 32.18 13.21
N THR A 427 20.43 30.95 13.40
CA THR A 427 19.12 30.65 13.97
C THR A 427 19.25 30.11 15.38
N VAL A 428 18.44 30.59 16.31
CA VAL A 428 18.40 30.14 17.71
C VAL A 428 16.99 29.68 18.03
N PHE A 429 16.86 28.47 18.53
CA PHE A 429 15.61 27.91 19.00
C PHE A 429 15.68 27.83 20.52
N ASP A 430 14.79 28.56 21.21
CA ASP A 430 14.76 28.67 22.67
C ASP A 430 13.38 28.29 23.19
N ALA A 431 13.30 27.17 23.89
CA ALA A 431 12.11 26.68 24.59
C ALA A 431 12.28 26.70 26.12
N ASP A 432 13.26 27.45 26.65
CA ASP A 432 13.63 27.32 28.05
C ASP A 432 12.60 27.96 28.99
N ASN A 433 12.44 27.34 30.17
CA ASN A 433 11.58 27.79 31.28
C ASN A 433 10.15 28.20 30.89
N GLY A 434 9.55 27.48 29.94
CA GLY A 434 8.18 27.73 29.48
C GLY A 434 8.05 28.92 28.53
N THR A 435 9.16 29.49 28.05
CA THR A 435 9.17 30.30 26.83
C THR A 435 9.21 29.40 25.59
N MET A 436 8.87 29.94 24.42
CA MET A 436 9.16 29.29 23.14
C MET A 436 9.29 30.40 22.10
N ARG A 437 10.48 30.55 21.52
CA ARG A 437 10.82 31.67 20.65
C ARG A 437 11.96 31.30 19.69
N ILE A 438 11.99 31.98 18.55
CA ILE A 438 13.03 31.80 17.52
C ILE A 438 13.79 33.11 17.37
N GLY A 439 15.12 33.02 17.41
CA GLY A 439 16.04 34.13 17.27
C GLY A 439 16.78 34.08 15.93
N PHE A 440 16.92 35.24 15.25
CA PHE A 440 17.77 35.36 14.07
C PHE A 440 18.85 36.45 14.26
N ALA A 441 20.06 36.16 13.80
CA ALA A 441 21.16 37.11 13.68
C ALA A 441 21.87 36.99 12.32
N ALA A 442 22.66 38.00 11.93
CA ALA A 442 23.49 37.92 10.74
C ALA A 442 24.63 36.91 10.97
N LYS A 443 24.86 35.97 10.06
CA LYS A 443 25.95 34.99 10.19
C LYS A 443 27.31 35.67 10.18
N ALA A 444 28.28 35.08 10.88
CA ALA A 444 29.68 35.44 10.73
C ALA A 444 30.19 35.01 9.32
N PRO A 445 31.15 35.74 8.71
CA PRO A 445 31.76 35.31 7.45
C PRO A 445 32.52 33.99 7.64
N PRO A 446 32.49 33.07 6.66
CA PRO A 446 33.25 31.83 6.74
C PRO A 446 34.77 32.10 6.76
N PRO A 447 35.58 31.21 7.37
CA PRO A 447 37.03 31.36 7.40
C PRO A 447 37.62 31.41 5.99
N LYS A 448 38.35 32.50 5.66
CA LYS A 448 39.01 32.63 4.35
C LYS A 448 40.13 31.58 4.22
N THR A 449 40.10 30.80 3.14
CA THR A 449 41.22 29.92 2.77
C THR A 449 42.49 30.75 2.59
N ALA A 450 43.53 30.47 3.38
CA ALA A 450 44.85 31.03 3.13
C ALA A 450 45.39 30.48 1.80
N THR A 451 45.30 31.29 0.75
CA THR A 451 45.76 30.89 -0.58
C THR A 451 47.29 30.93 -0.61
N THR A 452 47.95 29.82 -0.30
CA THR A 452 49.35 29.60 -0.63
C THR A 452 49.49 29.40 -2.13
N THR A 453 49.52 30.51 -2.89
CA THR A 453 49.90 30.51 -4.31
C THR A 453 51.32 29.99 -4.46
N ALA A 454 51.45 28.73 -4.86
CA ALA A 454 52.68 28.18 -5.41
C ALA A 454 52.94 28.79 -6.80
N GLY A 455 53.46 30.02 -6.81
CA GLY A 455 53.98 30.68 -8.01
C GLY A 455 55.39 30.18 -8.33
N GLY A 456 55.59 29.64 -9.54
CA GLY A 456 56.85 29.02 -9.93
C GLY A 456 57.95 29.99 -10.38
N ALA A 457 59.19 29.60 -10.06
CA ALA A 457 60.45 29.90 -10.75
C ALA A 457 60.80 31.37 -11.12
N SER A 458 61.82 31.89 -10.43
CA SER A 458 62.92 32.62 -11.08
C SER A 458 64.26 32.20 -10.48
N SER A 459 65.27 32.03 -11.33
CA SER A 459 66.66 31.71 -10.98
C SER A 459 67.40 32.92 -10.40
N THR A 460 68.28 32.73 -9.39
CA THR A 460 69.77 32.78 -9.50
C THR A 460 70.49 32.85 -8.13
N SER A 461 71.71 32.31 -8.08
CA SER A 461 72.86 32.66 -7.21
C SER A 461 72.73 32.68 -5.67
N ALA A 462 73.22 31.59 -5.05
CA ALA A 462 74.42 31.53 -4.20
C ALA A 462 74.70 32.54 -3.04
N ASP A 463 74.91 31.93 -1.86
CA ASP A 463 75.94 32.27 -0.83
C ASP A 463 75.70 33.48 0.12
N PRO A 464 76.49 33.70 1.21
CA PRO A 464 75.94 33.44 2.55
C PRO A 464 76.24 34.52 3.61
N SER A 465 75.35 34.70 4.59
CA SER A 465 75.75 35.31 5.89
C SER A 465 74.72 35.14 7.01
N LYS A 466 75.09 34.36 8.04
CA LYS A 466 74.80 34.67 9.45
C LYS A 466 75.49 36.01 9.82
N PRO A 467 75.11 36.77 10.88
CA PRO A 467 74.92 36.21 12.23
C PRO A 467 74.02 36.97 13.25
N ILE A 468 73.96 36.41 14.48
CA ILE A 468 73.62 37.03 15.80
C ILE A 468 72.12 37.40 16.02
N MET A 469 71.35 36.79 16.95
CA MET A 469 71.47 36.55 18.43
C MET A 469 71.13 37.79 19.30
N PRO A 470 70.77 37.67 20.61
CA PRO A 470 70.18 36.55 21.39
C PRO A 470 69.02 36.97 22.37
N GLY A 471 68.51 36.04 23.19
CA GLY A 471 67.70 36.34 24.40
C GLY A 471 66.87 35.15 24.92
N PHE A 472 67.46 34.15 25.61
CA PHE A 472 67.39 33.93 27.08
C PHE A 472 65.98 33.64 27.65
N GLY A 473 65.68 32.55 28.38
CA GLY A 473 66.38 31.30 28.81
C GLY A 473 65.30 30.26 29.21
N GLY A 474 65.51 28.94 29.34
CA GLY A 474 66.47 28.18 30.16
C GLY A 474 65.87 27.92 31.57
N GLY A 475 65.74 26.70 32.13
CA GLY A 475 66.00 25.31 31.69
C GLY A 475 64.88 24.35 32.21
N GLN A 476 65.08 23.06 32.53
CA GLN A 476 66.32 22.29 32.76
C GLN A 476 66.02 20.76 32.80
N GLU A 477 66.93 19.94 32.25
CA GLU A 477 67.19 18.49 32.55
C GLU A 477 66.12 17.38 32.26
N THR A 478 66.47 16.11 31.97
CA THR A 478 67.79 15.43 31.90
C THR A 478 67.82 14.29 30.83
N SER A 479 69.01 14.03 30.25
CA SER A 479 69.57 12.77 29.68
C SER A 479 68.69 11.60 29.17
N GLY A 480 68.96 10.95 28.03
CA GLY A 480 70.04 11.12 27.04
C GLY A 480 70.46 9.80 26.34
N THR A 481 71.16 9.92 25.20
CA THR A 481 71.96 8.87 24.48
C THR A 481 71.24 7.62 23.92
N ALA A 482 71.58 7.06 22.75
CA ALA A 482 72.45 7.51 21.65
C ALA A 482 72.16 6.75 20.32
N ASP A 483 72.50 7.41 19.21
CA ASP A 483 72.78 6.88 17.85
C ASP A 483 74.04 5.94 17.84
N PRO A 484 74.48 5.24 16.73
CA PRO A 484 74.57 5.79 15.36
C PRO A 484 74.64 4.83 14.12
N ALA A 485 74.95 5.44 12.95
CA ALA A 485 75.87 4.97 11.88
C ALA A 485 75.32 4.07 10.73
N THR A 486 75.11 4.54 9.48
CA THR A 486 76.06 4.79 8.33
C THR A 486 76.53 3.50 7.59
N THR A 487 76.81 3.40 6.26
CA THR A 487 76.97 4.34 5.11
C THR A 487 77.12 3.56 3.76
N ALA A 488 76.81 4.19 2.61
CA ALA A 488 77.50 4.09 1.28
C ALA A 488 77.66 2.71 0.54
N ALA A 489 77.92 2.58 -0.76
CA ALA A 489 77.68 3.40 -1.97
C ALA A 489 77.77 2.50 -3.24
N ALA A 490 77.27 3.05 -4.36
CA ALA A 490 76.98 2.47 -5.68
C ALA A 490 78.18 2.11 -6.59
N ASP A 491 77.96 1.23 -7.60
CA ASP A 491 78.03 1.61 -9.05
C ASP A 491 77.48 0.54 -10.05
N SER A 492 77.30 0.97 -11.32
CA SER A 492 77.08 0.22 -12.58
C SER A 492 75.65 -0.18 -13.05
N ARG A 493 75.44 0.03 -14.37
CA ARG A 493 74.29 -0.29 -15.27
C ARG A 493 74.91 -0.56 -16.66
N PRO A 494 74.33 -1.37 -17.59
CA PRO A 494 72.96 -1.19 -18.08
C PRO A 494 72.17 -2.46 -18.50
N GLY A 495 70.87 -2.30 -18.79
CA GLY A 495 70.10 -3.25 -19.61
C GLY A 495 68.86 -3.88 -18.98
N GLY A 496 67.72 -3.18 -19.08
CA GLY A 496 66.38 -3.76 -19.34
C GLY A 496 65.77 -4.85 -18.44
N ILE A 497 64.64 -4.50 -17.83
CA ILE A 497 63.50 -5.38 -17.43
C ILE A 497 63.66 -6.14 -16.09
N ILE A 498 62.64 -5.91 -15.23
CA ILE A 498 62.52 -6.33 -13.81
C ILE A 498 62.23 -7.84 -13.70
N PRO A 499 62.94 -8.61 -12.84
CA PRO A 499 62.23 -9.22 -11.70
C PRO A 499 63.04 -9.53 -10.41
N SER A 500 62.26 -9.74 -9.34
CA SER A 500 62.50 -10.66 -8.19
C SER A 500 63.67 -10.43 -7.22
N GLY A 501 63.31 -10.03 -5.99
CA GLY A 501 64.10 -10.31 -4.77
C GLY A 501 63.53 -11.52 -4.03
N LEU A 502 64.34 -12.57 -3.86
CA LEU A 502 63.98 -13.77 -3.09
C LEU A 502 64.61 -13.74 -1.69
N ARG A 503 63.86 -14.22 -0.70
CA ARG A 503 64.44 -15.05 0.38
C ARG A 503 63.72 -16.40 0.46
N THR A 504 64.08 -17.26 -0.48
CA THR A 504 63.94 -18.73 -0.44
C THR A 504 64.82 -19.33 0.69
N PRO A 505 64.63 -20.59 1.16
CA PRO A 505 64.36 -21.74 0.28
C PRO A 505 63.44 -22.91 0.71
N LYS A 506 62.85 -23.48 -0.35
CA LYS A 506 62.46 -24.90 -0.61
C LYS A 506 60.99 -25.33 -0.44
N THR A 507 60.42 -25.57 -1.62
CA THR A 507 59.23 -26.37 -1.96
C THR A 507 59.34 -27.84 -1.53
N PRO A 508 58.22 -28.59 -1.42
CA PRO A 508 57.86 -29.44 -2.57
C PRO A 508 56.35 -29.58 -2.89
N ARG A 509 56.07 -29.64 -4.21
CA ARG A 509 55.07 -30.45 -4.94
C ARG A 509 53.58 -30.54 -4.52
N THR A 510 52.73 -30.31 -5.52
CA THR A 510 51.33 -30.79 -5.65
C THR A 510 51.23 -32.33 -5.71
N PRO A 511 50.08 -32.90 -5.32
CA PRO A 511 49.03 -33.30 -6.28
C PRO A 511 47.61 -32.88 -5.79
N ASN A 512 46.52 -32.87 -6.57
CA ASN A 512 46.31 -33.14 -8.00
C ASN A 512 45.10 -32.31 -8.52
N ARG A 513 45.01 -32.13 -9.85
CA ARG A 513 43.92 -31.43 -10.56
C ARG A 513 43.01 -32.44 -11.25
N VAL A 514 41.68 -32.33 -11.13
CA VAL A 514 40.73 -33.13 -11.95
C VAL A 514 39.53 -32.29 -12.43
N ARG A 515 39.15 -32.53 -13.70
CA ARG A 515 37.90 -32.18 -14.41
C ARG A 515 37.25 -33.51 -14.84
N PHE A 516 35.95 -33.64 -15.08
CA PHE A 516 34.77 -32.75 -14.97
C PHE A 516 33.56 -33.69 -15.01
N ASP A 517 32.44 -33.38 -14.31
CA ASP A 517 31.12 -33.77 -14.85
C ASP A 517 29.96 -32.95 -14.25
N LEU A 518 28.88 -32.80 -15.03
CA LEU A 518 27.60 -32.21 -14.68
C LEU A 518 26.46 -33.16 -15.11
N THR A 519 26.36 -34.32 -14.46
CA THR A 519 25.10 -35.08 -14.33
C THR A 519 25.03 -35.76 -12.95
N PRO A 520 23.82 -36.01 -12.40
CA PRO A 520 23.66 -36.33 -10.98
C PRO A 520 23.77 -37.83 -10.69
N THR A 521 24.46 -38.18 -9.61
CA THR A 521 24.44 -39.55 -9.05
C THR A 521 24.37 -39.56 -7.53
N ILE A 522 23.47 -40.39 -7.01
CA ILE A 522 23.15 -40.60 -5.59
C ILE A 522 24.19 -41.53 -4.97
N VAL A 523 24.70 -41.22 -3.78
CA VAL A 523 25.31 -42.22 -2.87
C VAL A 523 24.97 -41.90 -1.41
N THR A 524 24.48 -42.90 -0.69
CA THR A 524 24.14 -42.90 0.75
C THR A 524 25.32 -43.34 1.63
N ASN A 525 25.22 -43.06 2.94
CA ASN A 525 26.27 -43.25 3.97
C ASN A 525 26.86 -44.68 4.13
N GLY A 526 28.10 -44.72 4.60
CA GLY A 526 28.75 -45.85 5.29
C GLY A 526 30.24 -45.55 5.57
N ARG A 527 30.88 -46.03 6.64
CA ARG A 527 30.43 -46.82 7.80
C ARG A 527 31.49 -46.72 8.92
N PHE A 528 31.11 -46.78 10.20
CA PHE A 528 31.98 -47.34 11.25
C PHE A 528 31.96 -48.89 11.13
N PRO A 529 32.98 -49.62 11.59
CA PRO A 529 33.04 -51.07 11.41
C PRO A 529 32.13 -51.86 12.38
N ASP A 530 31.65 -52.99 11.84
CA ASP A 530 31.19 -54.24 12.47
C ASP A 530 29.91 -54.28 13.34
N GLY A 531 28.91 -55.06 12.89
CA GLY A 531 27.65 -55.26 13.64
C GLY A 531 26.44 -55.90 12.93
N VAL A 532 26.62 -56.92 12.07
CA VAL A 532 25.69 -58.05 11.77
C VAL A 532 24.15 -57.81 11.61
N SER A 533 23.64 -57.95 10.36
CA SER A 533 22.29 -58.42 9.91
C SER A 533 21.03 -57.61 10.31
N ASN A 534 19.90 -57.58 9.57
CA ASN A 534 19.54 -58.07 8.22
C ASN A 534 18.25 -57.36 7.72
N ASP A 535 17.97 -57.56 6.43
CA ASP A 535 16.65 -57.60 5.75
C ASP A 535 16.09 -56.35 5.02
N ASP A 536 15.37 -56.64 3.93
CA ASP A 536 15.06 -55.75 2.79
C ASP A 536 13.71 -55.02 2.89
N THR A 537 13.56 -53.85 2.24
CA THR A 537 12.65 -53.65 1.06
C THR A 537 12.46 -52.17 0.62
N HIS A 538 12.50 -51.98 -0.71
CA HIS A 538 11.89 -50.96 -1.58
C HIS A 538 11.72 -49.47 -1.17
N HIS A 539 12.36 -48.59 -1.96
CA HIS A 539 11.99 -47.17 -2.13
C HIS A 539 10.85 -46.95 -3.14
N HIS A 540 9.96 -45.99 -2.84
CA HIS A 540 9.47 -45.00 -3.81
C HIS A 540 9.16 -43.68 -3.06
N ALA A 541 9.38 -42.53 -3.70
CA ALA A 541 9.29 -41.22 -3.06
C ALA A 541 8.25 -40.31 -3.76
N ARG A 542 7.49 -39.54 -2.97
CA ARG A 542 7.11 -38.12 -3.19
C ARG A 542 6.26 -37.61 -2.02
N GLU A 543 6.77 -36.66 -1.23
CA GLU A 543 6.54 -35.20 -1.38
C GLU A 543 5.11 -34.76 -0.97
N SER A 544 4.89 -34.59 0.34
CA SER A 544 3.87 -33.71 0.92
C SER A 544 4.55 -32.44 1.47
N PHE A 545 3.82 -31.32 1.45
CA PHE A 545 4.25 -30.04 2.02
C PHE A 545 3.43 -29.85 3.30
N ASP A 546 3.83 -30.53 4.38
CA ASP A 546 3.11 -30.47 5.64
C ASP A 546 3.50 -29.25 6.47
N LEU A 547 2.51 -28.73 7.18
CA LEU A 547 2.62 -27.64 8.14
C LEU A 547 2.77 -28.24 9.53
N ASP A 548 3.94 -28.10 10.15
CA ASP A 548 4.11 -28.42 11.57
C ASP A 548 3.78 -27.18 12.43
N GLU A 549 2.54 -27.10 12.93
CA GLU A 549 2.27 -26.62 14.29
C GLU A 549 1.93 -27.86 15.13
N ASP A 550 2.62 -28.06 16.26
CA ASP A 550 1.98 -28.45 17.54
C ASP A 550 2.98 -28.44 18.72
N ASP A 551 2.42 -28.56 19.93
CA ASP A 551 3.03 -28.46 21.27
C ASP A 551 3.57 -27.05 21.67
N TYR A 552 3.04 -26.37 22.70
CA TYR A 552 2.39 -26.86 23.92
C TYR A 552 1.17 -26.02 24.36
N LEU A 553 0.00 -26.64 24.51
CA LEU A 553 -1.02 -26.22 25.49
C LEU A 553 -1.84 -27.42 26.00
N SER A 554 -1.55 -27.89 27.23
CA SER A 554 -2.53 -28.58 28.07
C SER A 554 -2.12 -28.68 29.54
N ALA A 555 -2.67 -27.78 30.36
CA ALA A 555 -2.99 -28.02 31.77
C ALA A 555 -4.04 -26.99 32.20
N GLY A 556 -5.28 -27.43 32.44
CA GLY A 556 -6.37 -26.57 32.89
C GLY A 556 -6.68 -26.74 34.38
N GLY A 557 -7.42 -25.80 34.97
CA GLY A 557 -8.13 -26.01 36.25
C GLY A 557 -8.02 -24.87 37.29
N ASN A 558 -9.06 -24.04 37.37
CA ASN A 558 -9.54 -23.22 38.50
C ASN A 558 -8.57 -22.79 39.63
N HIS A 559 -8.45 -21.47 39.86
CA HIS A 559 -9.35 -20.77 40.80
C HIS A 559 -9.17 -19.24 40.78
N ASP A 560 -10.16 -18.54 41.34
CA ASP A 560 -10.34 -17.09 41.35
C ASP A 560 -9.31 -16.33 42.21
N ARG A 561 -8.90 -15.12 41.75
CA ARG A 561 -9.00 -13.87 42.53
C ARG A 561 -8.57 -12.62 41.77
N GLU A 562 -9.09 -11.48 42.24
CA GLU A 562 -9.00 -10.15 41.65
C GLU A 562 -7.60 -9.52 41.76
N ARG A 563 -7.11 -8.90 40.67
CA ARG A 563 -6.77 -7.46 40.63
C ARG A 563 -6.45 -6.99 39.20
N GLY A 564 -6.72 -5.72 38.93
CA GLY A 564 -6.75 -5.19 37.56
C GLY A 564 -5.39 -4.86 36.93
N GLY A 565 -5.38 -4.80 35.60
CA GLY A 565 -4.25 -4.33 34.80
C GLY A 565 -4.43 -4.58 33.30
N SER A 566 -3.80 -3.72 32.49
CA SER A 566 -3.57 -3.85 31.03
C SER A 566 -4.76 -3.66 30.07
N ARG A 567 -4.72 -2.57 29.29
CA ARG A 567 -5.43 -2.44 27.99
C ARG A 567 -4.47 -2.93 26.90
N GLY A 568 -4.82 -4.03 26.22
CA GLY A 568 -3.93 -4.69 25.26
C GLY A 568 -3.77 -3.94 23.93
N GLU A 569 -2.55 -3.94 23.41
CA GLU A 569 -2.22 -3.38 22.09
C GLU A 569 -2.81 -4.23 20.95
N GLY A 570 -3.52 -3.58 20.04
CA GLY A 570 -4.08 -4.21 18.86
C GLY A 570 -3.16 -4.11 17.65
N ARG A 571 -2.65 -5.24 17.14
CA ARG A 571 -1.90 -5.32 15.86
C ARG A 571 -2.67 -4.60 14.74
N VAL A 572 -2.14 -3.46 14.27
CA VAL A 572 -2.70 -2.71 13.15
C VAL A 572 -2.28 -3.35 11.81
N PRO A 573 -3.09 -3.28 10.74
CA PRO A 573 -2.99 -4.23 9.63
C PRO A 573 -2.74 -3.53 8.29
N LEU A 574 -2.01 -4.20 7.39
CA LEU A 574 -1.34 -3.62 6.21
C LEU A 574 -2.25 -3.18 5.05
N LEU A 575 -3.52 -2.84 5.30
CA LEU A 575 -4.47 -2.31 4.30
C LEU A 575 -5.63 -1.63 5.05
N THR A 576 -5.52 -0.33 5.25
CA THR A 576 -6.60 0.55 5.76
C THR A 576 -7.29 1.33 4.66
N GLY A 577 -6.92 1.11 3.39
CA GLY A 577 -7.44 1.81 2.22
C GLY A 577 -8.53 1.07 1.44
N ILE A 578 -9.09 -0.01 1.97
CA ILE A 578 -10.27 -0.65 1.35
C ILE A 578 -11.53 -0.14 2.06
N GLU A 579 -12.27 0.72 1.37
CA GLU A 579 -13.49 1.34 1.88
C GLU A 579 -14.60 1.27 0.83
N ALA A 580 -15.85 1.16 1.29
CA ALA A 580 -17.05 1.28 0.47
C ALA A 580 -17.26 2.78 0.09
N PRO A 581 -17.11 3.21 -1.18
CA PRO A 581 -16.90 4.63 -1.54
C PRO A 581 -18.07 5.59 -1.28
N SER A 582 -19.22 5.13 -0.76
CA SER A 582 -20.31 6.04 -0.44
C SER A 582 -20.30 6.60 0.98
N VAL A 583 -19.57 6.09 1.97
CA VAL A 583 -19.84 6.50 3.37
C VAL A 583 -19.39 7.95 3.68
N THR A 584 -18.46 8.50 2.92
CA THR A 584 -17.60 9.65 3.25
C THR A 584 -18.24 11.05 3.36
N VAL A 585 -19.52 11.25 2.99
CA VAL A 585 -20.16 12.59 2.90
C VAL A 585 -21.61 12.59 3.45
N ALA A 586 -21.90 11.77 4.45
CA ALA A 586 -23.26 11.62 5.01
C ALA A 586 -23.65 12.74 5.98
N ASN A 587 -22.66 13.29 6.69
CA ASN A 587 -22.89 14.10 7.88
C ASN A 587 -22.97 15.61 7.61
N THR A 588 -22.72 16.06 6.38
CA THR A 588 -22.67 17.49 6.03
C THR A 588 -23.91 17.96 5.27
N PHE A 589 -25.04 18.00 5.98
CA PHE A 589 -26.23 18.77 5.58
C PHE A 589 -26.64 19.74 6.69
N GLY A 590 -25.94 20.87 6.77
CA GLY A 590 -26.29 21.99 7.66
C GLY A 590 -25.07 22.74 8.19
N GLU A 591 -24.76 23.87 7.53
CA GLU A 591 -23.92 25.00 8.01
C GLU A 591 -22.43 24.76 8.38
N HIS A 592 -21.59 25.59 7.73
CA HIS A 592 -20.21 25.96 8.07
C HIS A 592 -19.10 24.88 8.14
N GLY A 593 -17.91 25.27 7.66
CA GLY A 593 -16.78 24.37 7.39
C GLY A 593 -16.34 23.53 8.58
N GLU A 594 -16.26 22.22 8.36
CA GLU A 594 -15.81 21.23 9.34
C GLU A 594 -14.36 20.79 9.04
N ASP A 595 -13.57 20.69 10.10
CA ASP A 595 -12.14 20.36 10.04
C ASP A 595 -11.86 18.91 9.63
N VAL A 596 -10.73 18.67 8.97
CA VAL A 596 -10.25 17.33 8.55
C VAL A 596 -10.08 16.37 9.75
N ASP A 597 -9.89 16.91 10.95
CA ASP A 597 -9.85 16.15 12.21
C ASP A 597 -11.21 15.57 12.62
N SER A 598 -12.32 16.23 12.30
CA SER A 598 -13.67 15.69 12.55
C SER A 598 -13.96 14.48 11.68
N TRP A 599 -13.55 14.54 10.39
CA TRP A 599 -13.60 13.43 9.45
C TRP A 599 -12.68 12.27 9.87
N ALA A 600 -11.43 12.56 10.27
CA ALA A 600 -10.51 11.53 10.75
C ALA A 600 -10.91 10.96 12.12
N ALA A 601 -11.64 11.70 12.96
CA ALA A 601 -12.28 11.19 14.17
C ALA A 601 -13.46 10.28 13.83
N ALA A 602 -14.30 10.66 12.85
CA ALA A 602 -15.41 9.83 12.36
C ALA A 602 -14.90 8.51 11.75
N GLU A 603 -13.79 8.52 11.02
CA GLU A 603 -13.18 7.32 10.45
C GLU A 603 -12.62 6.38 11.53
N ARG A 604 -11.96 6.93 12.55
CA ARG A 604 -11.53 6.16 13.74
C ARG A 604 -12.70 5.68 14.60
N ALA A 605 -13.86 6.34 14.51
CA ALA A 605 -15.09 5.96 15.21
C ALA A 605 -15.95 4.94 14.46
N ARG A 606 -15.57 4.52 13.23
CA ARG A 606 -16.31 3.48 12.51
C ARG A 606 -16.21 2.12 13.23
N PRO A 607 -17.33 1.39 13.38
CA PRO A 607 -17.32 0.07 13.99
C PRO A 607 -16.61 -0.93 13.08
N LYS A 608 -15.41 -1.36 13.48
CA LYS A 608 -14.70 -2.45 12.81
C LYS A 608 -15.28 -3.82 13.19
N SER A 609 -15.25 -4.75 12.26
CA SER A 609 -15.72 -6.13 12.42
C SER A 609 -14.69 -7.00 13.11
N ASP A 610 -15.05 -7.62 14.23
CA ASP A 610 -14.29 -8.75 14.77
C ASP A 610 -14.34 -9.97 13.82
N LEU A 611 -13.59 -11.03 14.12
CA LEU A 611 -13.56 -12.24 13.28
C LEU A 611 -14.95 -12.89 13.15
N SER A 612 -15.80 -12.80 14.19
CA SER A 612 -17.15 -13.35 14.18
C SER A 612 -18.06 -12.57 13.23
N SER A 613 -18.15 -11.25 13.38
CA SER A 613 -18.97 -10.42 12.48
C SER A 613 -18.47 -10.42 11.03
N ALA A 614 -17.16 -10.50 10.80
CA ALA A 614 -16.60 -10.68 9.46
C ALA A 614 -17.03 -12.03 8.83
N PHE A 615 -16.99 -13.13 9.59
CA PHE A 615 -17.56 -14.42 9.18
C PHE A 615 -19.06 -14.31 8.90
N MET A 616 -19.84 -13.66 9.75
CA MET A 616 -21.30 -13.51 9.56
C MET A 616 -21.64 -12.71 8.29
N ASN A 617 -20.87 -11.67 7.97
CA ASN A 617 -21.03 -10.88 6.74
C ASN A 617 -20.63 -11.69 5.51
N MET A 618 -19.55 -12.46 5.59
CA MET A 618 -19.04 -13.28 4.50
C MET A 618 -19.93 -14.49 4.21
N ALA A 619 -20.35 -15.22 5.24
CA ALA A 619 -21.31 -16.32 5.11
C ALA A 619 -22.68 -15.83 4.60
N ASN A 620 -23.17 -14.66 5.03
CA ASN A 620 -24.38 -14.08 4.43
C ASN A 620 -24.21 -13.79 2.93
N SER A 621 -23.04 -13.26 2.54
CA SER A 621 -22.70 -12.99 1.13
C SER A 621 -22.52 -14.25 0.27
N ILE A 622 -22.18 -15.40 0.86
CA ILE A 622 -22.00 -16.69 0.16
C ILE A 622 -23.30 -17.49 0.11
N ILE A 623 -24.15 -17.43 1.15
CA ILE A 623 -25.33 -18.29 1.23
C ILE A 623 -26.54 -17.63 0.54
N GLY A 624 -26.77 -16.34 0.81
CA GLY A 624 -27.69 -15.44 0.10
C GLY A 624 -29.02 -16.05 -0.37
N ALA A 625 -29.37 -15.79 -1.63
CA ALA A 625 -30.47 -16.47 -2.32
C ALA A 625 -30.09 -17.84 -2.88
N GLY A 626 -28.80 -18.06 -3.16
CA GLY A 626 -28.32 -19.17 -3.98
C GLY A 626 -28.47 -20.55 -3.34
N ILE A 627 -28.52 -20.62 -2.00
CA ILE A 627 -28.78 -21.87 -1.27
C ILE A 627 -30.10 -22.56 -1.66
N ILE A 628 -31.13 -21.78 -1.98
CA ILE A 628 -32.47 -22.27 -2.32
C ILE A 628 -32.48 -22.91 -3.73
N GLY A 629 -31.53 -22.53 -4.59
CA GLY A 629 -31.32 -23.12 -5.91
C GLY A 629 -30.50 -24.41 -5.90
N GLN A 630 -29.85 -24.80 -4.79
CA GLN A 630 -28.95 -25.97 -4.76
C GLN A 630 -29.65 -27.32 -5.04
N PRO A 631 -30.88 -27.59 -4.55
CA PRO A 631 -31.63 -28.79 -4.96
C PRO A 631 -31.89 -28.84 -6.46
N TYR A 632 -32.15 -27.67 -7.06
CA TYR A 632 -32.38 -27.54 -8.50
C TYR A 632 -31.09 -27.72 -9.31
N ALA A 633 -29.93 -27.27 -8.80
CA ALA A 633 -28.63 -27.61 -9.39
C ALA A 633 -28.38 -29.13 -9.38
N PHE A 634 -28.73 -29.83 -8.30
CA PHE A 634 -28.59 -31.29 -8.19
C PHE A 634 -29.53 -32.03 -9.14
N ARG A 635 -30.77 -31.53 -9.35
CA ARG A 635 -31.67 -32.02 -10.40
C ARG A 635 -31.05 -31.93 -11.80
N GLN A 636 -30.24 -30.91 -12.05
CA GLN A 636 -29.66 -30.63 -13.37
C GLN A 636 -28.30 -31.34 -13.58
N ALA A 637 -27.54 -31.62 -12.52
CA ALA A 637 -26.29 -32.39 -12.61
C ALA A 637 -26.45 -33.91 -12.40
N GLY A 638 -27.46 -34.34 -11.63
CA GLY A 638 -27.50 -35.67 -11.01
C GLY A 638 -26.82 -35.69 -9.64
N LEU A 639 -27.16 -36.65 -8.77
CA LEU A 639 -26.75 -36.68 -7.36
C LEU A 639 -25.22 -36.70 -7.17
N LEU A 640 -24.52 -37.64 -7.80
CA LEU A 640 -23.08 -37.81 -7.65
C LEU A 640 -22.31 -36.63 -8.25
N ALA A 641 -22.63 -36.26 -9.50
CA ALA A 641 -22.02 -35.11 -10.16
C ALA A 641 -22.29 -33.80 -9.40
N GLY A 642 -23.52 -33.55 -8.96
CA GLY A 642 -23.89 -32.37 -8.18
C GLY A 642 -23.11 -32.27 -6.87
N THR A 643 -22.97 -33.38 -6.15
CA THR A 643 -22.18 -33.45 -4.90
C THR A 643 -20.69 -33.15 -5.16
N LEU A 644 -20.10 -33.78 -6.18
CA LEU A 644 -18.70 -33.57 -6.55
C LEU A 644 -18.45 -32.13 -7.03
N LEU A 645 -19.33 -31.60 -7.88
CA LEU A 645 -19.26 -30.23 -8.39
C LEU A 645 -19.37 -29.21 -7.25
N LEU A 646 -20.28 -29.39 -6.30
CA LEU A 646 -20.43 -28.50 -5.15
C LEU A 646 -19.12 -28.43 -4.33
N VAL A 647 -18.50 -29.57 -4.03
CA VAL A 647 -17.23 -29.64 -3.28
C VAL A 647 -16.09 -29.01 -4.08
N VAL A 648 -15.91 -29.40 -5.35
CA VAL A 648 -14.81 -28.89 -6.20
C VAL A 648 -14.94 -27.39 -6.43
N LEU A 649 -16.14 -26.90 -6.75
CA LEU A 649 -16.39 -25.46 -6.94
C LEU A 649 -16.22 -24.68 -5.64
N THR A 650 -16.57 -25.25 -4.47
CA THR A 650 -16.28 -24.62 -3.16
C THR A 650 -14.78 -24.41 -2.98
N VAL A 651 -13.95 -25.44 -3.21
CA VAL A 651 -12.49 -25.34 -3.06
C VAL A 651 -11.89 -24.31 -4.03
N VAL A 652 -12.37 -24.27 -5.28
CA VAL A 652 -11.94 -23.27 -6.27
C VAL A 652 -12.39 -21.86 -5.89
N VAL A 653 -13.62 -21.68 -5.41
CA VAL A 653 -14.14 -20.38 -4.94
C VAL A 653 -13.35 -19.88 -3.73
N ASP A 654 -13.15 -20.72 -2.73
CA ASP A 654 -12.37 -20.41 -1.54
C ASP A 654 -10.96 -19.91 -1.89
N TRP A 655 -10.25 -20.66 -2.72
CA TRP A 655 -8.92 -20.28 -3.21
C TRP A 655 -8.93 -18.97 -4.00
N THR A 656 -9.93 -18.77 -4.86
CA THR A 656 -10.02 -17.56 -5.71
C THR A 656 -10.46 -16.30 -4.95
N ILE A 657 -11.19 -16.43 -3.85
CA ILE A 657 -11.47 -15.31 -2.93
C ILE A 657 -10.17 -14.85 -2.25
N CYS A 658 -9.37 -15.78 -1.72
CA CYS A 658 -8.06 -15.47 -1.15
C CYS A 658 -7.11 -14.86 -2.20
N LEU A 659 -7.16 -15.32 -3.45
CA LEU A 659 -6.40 -14.72 -4.56
C LEU A 659 -6.74 -13.25 -4.82
N ILE A 660 -7.98 -12.80 -4.68
CA ILE A 660 -8.34 -11.38 -4.90
C ILE A 660 -7.58 -10.47 -3.92
N VAL A 661 -7.53 -10.82 -2.65
CA VAL A 661 -6.78 -10.06 -1.63
C VAL A 661 -5.28 -10.09 -1.92
N VAL A 662 -4.72 -11.25 -2.31
CA VAL A 662 -3.30 -11.38 -2.70
C VAL A 662 -2.98 -10.53 -3.93
N ASN A 663 -3.85 -10.51 -4.94
CA ASN A 663 -3.68 -9.71 -6.15
C ASN A 663 -3.81 -8.21 -5.88
N SER A 664 -4.75 -7.80 -5.01
CA SER A 664 -4.87 -6.41 -4.54
C SER A 664 -3.60 -5.96 -3.81
N LYS A 665 -3.04 -6.80 -2.92
CA LYS A 665 -1.75 -6.56 -2.26
C LYS A 665 -0.58 -6.42 -3.25
N LEU A 666 -0.45 -7.37 -4.19
CA LEU A 666 0.65 -7.38 -5.18
C LEU A 666 0.55 -6.23 -6.19
N SER A 667 -0.67 -5.82 -6.54
CA SER A 667 -0.91 -4.67 -7.41
C SER A 667 -0.86 -3.33 -6.67
N GLY A 668 -1.02 -3.32 -5.34
CA GLY A 668 -1.18 -2.09 -4.55
C GLY A 668 -2.49 -1.34 -4.85
N ALA A 669 -3.48 -2.00 -5.44
CA ALA A 669 -4.78 -1.41 -5.76
C ALA A 669 -5.81 -1.69 -4.66
N THR A 670 -6.63 -0.69 -4.33
CA THR A 670 -7.63 -0.73 -3.24
C THR A 670 -8.97 -1.32 -3.66
N SER A 671 -9.23 -1.49 -4.95
CA SER A 671 -10.46 -2.09 -5.49
C SER A 671 -10.17 -3.24 -6.45
N PHE A 672 -11.17 -4.10 -6.67
CA PHE A 672 -11.04 -5.21 -7.62
C PHE A 672 -10.96 -4.67 -9.05
N GLN A 673 -11.72 -3.62 -9.36
CA GLN A 673 -11.63 -2.87 -10.62
C GLN A 673 -10.20 -2.38 -10.89
N GLY A 674 -9.57 -1.67 -9.93
CA GLY A 674 -8.20 -1.16 -10.06
C GLY A 674 -7.14 -2.27 -10.11
N THR A 675 -7.38 -3.40 -9.44
CA THR A 675 -6.49 -4.58 -9.52
C THR A 675 -6.45 -5.14 -10.93
N VAL A 676 -7.61 -5.32 -11.57
CA VAL A 676 -7.73 -5.85 -12.94
C VAL A 676 -7.28 -4.80 -13.97
N GLU A 677 -7.56 -3.51 -13.76
CA GLU A 677 -7.06 -2.42 -14.60
C GLU A 677 -5.53 -2.37 -14.61
N LYS A 678 -4.88 -2.48 -13.44
CA LYS A 678 -3.41 -2.52 -13.38
C LYS A 678 -2.82 -3.75 -14.07
N CYS A 679 -3.58 -4.83 -14.19
CA CYS A 679 -3.17 -6.03 -14.92
C CYS A 679 -3.42 -5.94 -16.45
N PHE A 680 -4.59 -5.46 -16.89
CA PHE A 680 -5.04 -5.58 -18.29
C PHE A 680 -5.45 -4.25 -18.94
N GLY A 681 -5.18 -3.12 -18.29
CA GLY A 681 -5.55 -1.78 -18.75
C GLY A 681 -7.06 -1.57 -18.85
N LYS A 682 -7.46 -0.62 -19.70
CA LYS A 682 -8.87 -0.28 -19.94
C LYS A 682 -9.75 -1.48 -20.38
N PRO A 683 -9.31 -2.42 -21.24
CA PRO A 683 -10.09 -3.63 -21.53
C PRO A 683 -10.38 -4.46 -20.27
N GLY A 684 -9.40 -4.57 -19.37
CA GLY A 684 -9.56 -5.20 -18.05
C GLY A 684 -10.60 -4.49 -17.20
N LEU A 685 -10.48 -3.15 -17.07
CA LEU A 685 -11.42 -2.32 -16.32
C LEU A 685 -12.87 -2.48 -16.83
N ILE A 686 -13.06 -2.52 -18.15
CA ILE A 686 -14.39 -2.74 -18.75
C ILE A 686 -14.90 -4.14 -18.41
N ALA A 687 -14.09 -5.19 -18.62
CA ALA A 687 -14.50 -6.57 -18.39
C ALA A 687 -14.92 -6.82 -16.93
N ILE A 688 -14.14 -6.35 -15.95
CA ILE A 688 -14.49 -6.50 -14.53
C ILE A 688 -15.71 -5.66 -14.15
N SER A 689 -15.83 -4.42 -14.63
CA SER A 689 -16.93 -3.53 -14.27
C SER A 689 -18.27 -4.07 -14.79
N VAL A 690 -18.33 -4.55 -16.04
CA VAL A 690 -19.57 -5.13 -16.56
C VAL A 690 -19.88 -6.48 -15.88
N ALA A 691 -18.88 -7.30 -15.53
CA ALA A 691 -19.09 -8.54 -14.79
C ALA A 691 -19.65 -8.29 -13.36
N GLN A 692 -19.03 -7.39 -12.58
CA GLN A 692 -19.48 -7.04 -11.23
C GLN A 692 -20.88 -6.42 -11.25
N TRP A 693 -21.14 -5.49 -12.18
CA TRP A 693 -22.45 -4.87 -12.32
C TRP A 693 -23.52 -5.90 -12.71
N ALA A 694 -23.25 -6.77 -13.69
CA ALA A 694 -24.22 -7.76 -14.15
C ALA A 694 -24.48 -8.86 -13.10
N PHE A 695 -23.47 -9.21 -12.28
CA PHE A 695 -23.66 -10.14 -11.15
C PHE A 695 -24.60 -9.55 -10.09
N ALA A 696 -24.24 -8.38 -9.56
CA ALA A 696 -25.01 -7.72 -8.51
C ALA A 696 -26.44 -7.35 -8.96
N PHE A 697 -26.58 -6.82 -10.18
CA PHE A 697 -27.89 -6.51 -10.76
C PHE A 697 -28.74 -7.77 -10.98
N GLY A 698 -28.12 -8.88 -11.41
CA GLY A 698 -28.77 -10.19 -11.47
C GLY A 698 -29.26 -10.68 -10.11
N GLY A 699 -28.47 -10.45 -9.05
CA GLY A 699 -28.85 -10.67 -7.65
C GLY A 699 -30.10 -9.88 -7.24
N MET A 700 -30.13 -8.57 -7.52
CA MET A 700 -31.31 -7.73 -7.26
C MET A 700 -32.59 -8.26 -7.94
N VAL A 701 -32.49 -8.69 -9.20
CA VAL A 701 -33.64 -9.27 -9.94
C VAL A 701 -34.10 -10.58 -9.29
N ALA A 702 -33.18 -11.47 -8.93
CA ALA A 702 -33.49 -12.71 -8.24
C ALA A 702 -34.18 -12.48 -6.88
N PHE A 703 -33.71 -11.51 -6.10
CA PHE A 703 -34.31 -11.15 -4.81
C PHE A 703 -35.74 -10.63 -4.97
N GLY A 704 -36.00 -9.77 -5.97
CA GLY A 704 -37.36 -9.32 -6.27
C GLY A 704 -38.28 -10.46 -6.68
N VAL A 705 -37.80 -11.44 -7.46
CA VAL A 705 -38.54 -12.66 -7.79
C VAL A 705 -38.87 -13.46 -6.51
N ILE A 706 -37.89 -13.67 -5.65
CA ILE A 706 -38.08 -14.39 -4.37
C ILE A 706 -39.10 -13.73 -3.45
N VAL A 707 -39.07 -12.39 -3.32
CA VAL A 707 -40.04 -11.64 -2.51
C VAL A 707 -41.45 -11.86 -3.04
N GLY A 708 -41.64 -11.76 -4.36
CA GLY A 708 -42.92 -12.02 -5.02
C GLY A 708 -43.39 -13.48 -4.89
N ASP A 709 -42.47 -14.44 -4.88
CA ASP A 709 -42.81 -15.86 -4.78
C ASP A 709 -43.05 -16.30 -3.32
N SER A 710 -42.50 -15.60 -2.32
CA SER A 710 -42.51 -16.05 -0.91
C SER A 710 -43.48 -15.29 -0.01
N ILE A 711 -43.53 -13.95 -0.11
CA ILE A 711 -44.30 -13.11 0.82
C ILE A 711 -45.83 -13.26 0.65
N PRO A 712 -46.42 -13.39 -0.56
CA PRO A 712 -47.88 -13.53 -0.68
C PRO A 712 -48.42 -14.76 0.05
N HIS A 713 -47.71 -15.89 -0.02
CA HIS A 713 -48.08 -17.11 0.71
C HIS A 713 -48.15 -16.89 2.22
N VAL A 714 -47.15 -16.19 2.79
CA VAL A 714 -47.13 -15.83 4.21
C VAL A 714 -48.30 -14.93 4.58
N LEU A 715 -48.58 -13.90 3.77
CA LEU A 715 -49.70 -12.98 4.03
C LEU A 715 -51.06 -13.70 3.98
N THR A 716 -51.26 -14.63 3.04
CA THR A 716 -52.47 -15.46 3.00
C THR A 716 -52.56 -16.50 4.11
N ALA A 717 -51.42 -16.93 4.69
CA ALA A 717 -51.41 -17.85 5.83
C ALA A 717 -51.70 -17.13 7.16
N ILE A 718 -51.29 -15.86 7.31
CA ILE A 718 -51.60 -15.02 8.47
C ILE A 718 -53.05 -14.50 8.40
N TRP A 719 -53.52 -14.14 7.21
CA TRP A 719 -54.88 -13.65 6.96
C TRP A 719 -55.58 -14.50 5.89
N PRO A 720 -56.32 -15.56 6.27
CA PRO A 720 -57.03 -16.42 5.31
C PRO A 720 -58.02 -15.64 4.41
N ASP A 721 -58.73 -14.67 4.99
CA ASP A 721 -59.70 -13.82 4.28
C ASP A 721 -59.07 -12.63 3.52
N LEU A 722 -57.73 -12.53 3.44
CA LEU A 722 -57.04 -11.39 2.84
C LEU A 722 -57.57 -11.05 1.44
N ARG A 723 -57.77 -12.08 0.60
CA ARG A 723 -58.29 -11.95 -0.78
C ARG A 723 -59.70 -11.36 -0.88
N ALA A 724 -60.50 -11.42 0.19
CA ALA A 724 -61.84 -10.83 0.24
C ALA A 724 -61.84 -9.34 0.66
N MET A 725 -60.70 -8.81 1.12
CA MET A 725 -60.58 -7.42 1.54
C MET A 725 -60.26 -6.50 0.34
N PRO A 726 -60.99 -5.39 0.11
CA PRO A 726 -60.91 -4.64 -1.15
C PRO A 726 -59.56 -3.93 -1.39
N VAL A 727 -58.86 -3.51 -0.32
CA VAL A 727 -57.54 -2.87 -0.42
C VAL A 727 -56.43 -3.85 -0.06
N TRP A 728 -56.56 -4.55 1.07
CA TRP A 728 -55.54 -5.47 1.56
C TRP A 728 -55.41 -6.75 0.72
N GLY A 729 -56.47 -7.18 0.02
CA GLY A 729 -56.45 -8.33 -0.89
C GLY A 729 -55.53 -8.18 -2.09
N LEU A 730 -55.16 -6.94 -2.44
CA LEU A 730 -54.12 -6.69 -3.45
C LEU A 730 -52.75 -7.23 -3.00
N LEU A 731 -52.46 -7.34 -1.69
CA LEU A 731 -51.23 -7.96 -1.19
C LEU A 731 -51.21 -9.49 -1.30
N ALA A 732 -52.27 -10.12 -1.83
CA ALA A 732 -52.23 -11.53 -2.23
C ALA A 732 -51.69 -11.73 -3.66
N ASP A 733 -51.50 -10.66 -4.44
CA ASP A 733 -50.91 -10.69 -5.78
C ASP A 733 -49.39 -10.50 -5.73
N ARG A 734 -48.65 -11.44 -6.32
CA ARG A 734 -47.19 -11.41 -6.50
C ARG A 734 -46.65 -10.06 -6.97
N ARG A 735 -47.29 -9.46 -7.96
CA ARG A 735 -46.85 -8.21 -8.64
C ARG A 735 -46.99 -7.03 -7.71
N VAL A 736 -48.11 -6.94 -6.99
CA VAL A 736 -48.35 -5.88 -6.01
C VAL A 736 -47.36 -6.00 -4.86
N VAL A 737 -47.13 -7.21 -4.35
CA VAL A 737 -46.16 -7.44 -3.26
C VAL A 737 -44.73 -7.05 -3.67
N ILE A 738 -44.28 -7.40 -4.89
CA ILE A 738 -42.98 -6.94 -5.41
C ILE A 738 -42.90 -5.41 -5.37
N VAL A 739 -43.89 -4.70 -5.90
CA VAL A 739 -43.90 -3.22 -5.94
C VAL A 739 -43.96 -2.63 -4.53
N VAL A 740 -44.89 -3.07 -3.68
CA VAL A 740 -45.11 -2.50 -2.35
C VAL A 740 -43.90 -2.70 -1.44
N PHE A 741 -43.32 -3.90 -1.39
CA PHE A 741 -42.18 -4.16 -0.51
C PHE A 741 -40.86 -3.63 -1.09
N THR A 742 -40.67 -3.63 -2.42
CA THR A 742 -39.48 -3.01 -3.02
C THR A 742 -39.50 -1.50 -2.83
N LEU A 743 -40.65 -0.82 -2.99
CA LEU A 743 -40.73 0.64 -2.82
C LEU A 743 -40.87 1.08 -1.36
N GLY A 744 -41.52 0.28 -0.51
CA GLY A 744 -41.74 0.59 0.90
C GLY A 744 -40.59 0.18 1.83
N VAL A 745 -39.78 -0.81 1.46
CA VAL A 745 -38.66 -1.31 2.26
C VAL A 745 -37.34 -1.16 1.49
N SER A 746 -37.13 -1.93 0.42
CA SER A 746 -35.79 -2.04 -0.18
C SER A 746 -35.28 -0.76 -0.84
N TYR A 747 -36.14 0.08 -1.42
CA TYR A 747 -35.75 1.36 -2.02
C TYR A 747 -35.32 2.39 -0.97
N PRO A 748 -36.10 2.68 0.10
CA PRO A 748 -35.63 3.47 1.23
C PRO A 748 -34.31 2.95 1.83
N LEU A 749 -34.15 1.62 1.98
CA LEU A 749 -32.89 1.05 2.46
C LEU A 749 -31.74 1.22 1.45
N ALA A 750 -31.97 1.12 0.14
CA ALA A 750 -30.94 1.32 -0.88
C ALA A 750 -30.49 2.80 -1.01
N LEU A 751 -31.36 3.74 -0.63
CA LEU A 751 -31.02 5.16 -0.54
C LEU A 751 -30.09 5.48 0.64
N TYR A 752 -30.08 4.66 1.70
CA TYR A 752 -29.11 4.83 2.78
C TYR A 752 -27.68 4.74 2.26
N ARG A 753 -26.86 5.62 2.83
CA ARG A 753 -25.51 5.94 2.37
C ARG A 753 -24.42 5.29 3.23
N ASP A 754 -24.82 4.77 4.40
CA ASP A 754 -23.98 4.14 5.42
C ASP A 754 -24.49 2.71 5.68
N ILE A 755 -23.73 1.73 5.20
CA ILE A 755 -24.05 0.29 5.31
C ILE A 755 -23.66 -0.27 6.69
N ALA A 756 -22.80 0.41 7.46
CA ALA A 756 -22.33 -0.12 8.75
C ALA A 756 -23.47 -0.35 9.76
N LYS A 757 -24.57 0.40 9.60
CA LYS A 757 -25.81 0.23 10.38
C LYS A 757 -26.60 -1.05 10.05
N LEU A 758 -26.38 -1.67 8.88
CA LEU A 758 -26.96 -2.96 8.50
C LEU A 758 -26.19 -4.17 9.02
N ALA A 759 -25.00 -4.02 9.64
CA ALA A 759 -24.22 -5.17 10.13
C ALA A 759 -25.02 -6.06 11.12
N LYS A 760 -25.91 -5.47 11.93
CA LYS A 760 -26.82 -6.22 12.83
C LYS A 760 -27.86 -7.07 12.07
N ALA A 761 -28.23 -6.69 10.84
CA ALA A 761 -29.12 -7.46 9.99
C ALA A 761 -28.45 -8.73 9.43
N SER A 762 -27.13 -8.72 9.22
CA SER A 762 -26.40 -9.93 8.75
C SER A 762 -26.45 -11.08 9.78
N THR A 763 -26.49 -10.76 11.08
CA THR A 763 -26.73 -11.76 12.14
C THR A 763 -28.14 -12.36 12.04
N PHE A 764 -29.16 -11.53 11.82
CA PHE A 764 -30.53 -12.00 11.60
C PHE A 764 -30.65 -12.86 10.33
N ALA A 765 -29.98 -12.47 9.25
CA ALA A 765 -29.94 -13.20 7.98
C ALA A 765 -29.43 -14.64 8.14
N LEU A 766 -28.34 -14.84 8.90
CA LEU A 766 -27.77 -16.17 9.12
C LEU A 766 -28.60 -17.04 10.09
N VAL A 767 -29.29 -16.44 11.07
CA VAL A 767 -30.28 -17.15 11.90
C VAL A 767 -31.49 -17.57 11.05
N SER A 768 -32.01 -16.67 10.24
CA SER A 768 -33.03 -16.95 9.21
C SER A 768 -32.60 -18.10 8.30
N MET A 769 -31.31 -18.12 7.91
CA MET A 769 -30.75 -19.19 7.09
C MET A 769 -30.78 -20.56 7.80
N GLY A 770 -30.39 -20.60 9.08
CA GLY A 770 -30.51 -21.82 9.89
C GLY A 770 -31.95 -22.33 9.98
N VAL A 771 -32.93 -21.43 10.12
CA VAL A 771 -34.36 -21.77 10.12
C VAL A 771 -34.79 -22.37 8.78
N ILE A 772 -34.35 -21.82 7.64
CA ILE A 772 -34.65 -22.36 6.31
C ILE A 772 -34.07 -23.77 6.15
N VAL A 773 -32.78 -23.97 6.46
CA VAL A 773 -32.12 -25.29 6.36
C VAL A 773 -32.79 -26.33 7.24
N VAL A 774 -33.05 -26.01 8.52
CA VAL A 774 -33.73 -26.93 9.46
C VAL A 774 -35.16 -27.24 9.00
N THR A 775 -35.88 -26.24 8.46
CA THR A 775 -37.24 -26.44 7.94
C THR A 775 -37.23 -27.38 6.75
N VAL A 776 -36.38 -27.14 5.74
CA VAL A 776 -36.33 -28.00 4.56
C VAL A 776 -35.89 -29.41 4.94
N VAL A 777 -34.89 -29.59 5.81
CA VAL A 777 -34.45 -30.92 6.26
C VAL A 777 -35.56 -31.67 7.01
N THR A 778 -36.25 -31.04 7.96
CA THR A 778 -37.30 -31.72 8.74
C THR A 778 -38.58 -31.96 7.91
N GLN A 779 -39.03 -30.97 7.14
CA GLN A 779 -40.24 -31.08 6.34
C GLN A 779 -40.05 -32.02 5.14
N SER A 780 -38.86 -32.10 4.55
CA SER A 780 -38.56 -33.08 3.47
C SER A 780 -38.79 -34.53 3.89
N LEU A 781 -38.59 -34.85 5.17
CA LEU A 781 -38.87 -36.18 5.73
C LEU A 781 -40.37 -36.41 5.96
N LEU A 782 -41.11 -35.35 6.31
CA LEU A 782 -42.53 -35.37 6.66
C LEU A 782 -43.49 -35.17 5.47
N VAL A 783 -42.98 -34.81 4.29
CA VAL A 783 -43.77 -34.63 3.06
C VAL A 783 -44.57 -35.89 2.70
N ASP A 784 -45.83 -35.70 2.34
CA ASP A 784 -46.74 -36.74 1.87
C ASP A 784 -46.17 -37.50 0.65
N PRO A 785 -46.32 -38.83 0.57
CA PRO A 785 -45.77 -39.64 -0.53
C PRO A 785 -46.21 -39.21 -1.95
N LYS A 786 -47.31 -38.45 -2.09
CA LYS A 786 -47.84 -37.96 -3.38
C LYS A 786 -47.07 -36.77 -3.95
N GLU A 787 -46.54 -35.92 -3.07
CA GLU A 787 -45.80 -34.71 -3.45
C GLU A 787 -44.31 -35.00 -3.77
N LYS A 788 -43.81 -36.17 -3.32
CA LYS A 788 -42.47 -36.64 -3.67
C LYS A 788 -42.32 -36.85 -5.18
N GLY A 789 -41.12 -36.61 -5.71
CA GLY A 789 -40.78 -36.83 -7.12
C GLY A 789 -39.97 -38.10 -7.34
N GLU A 790 -39.74 -38.46 -8.60
CA GLU A 790 -38.95 -39.64 -8.94
C GLU A 790 -37.53 -39.25 -9.38
N ILE A 791 -36.54 -40.04 -8.97
CA ILE A 791 -35.16 -39.89 -9.44
C ILE A 791 -34.99 -40.75 -10.70
N LYS A 792 -34.97 -40.09 -11.87
CA LYS A 792 -34.94 -40.75 -13.19
C LYS A 792 -33.64 -41.51 -13.45
N GLY A 793 -33.63 -42.81 -13.13
CA GLY A 793 -32.63 -43.78 -13.59
C GLY A 793 -31.17 -43.40 -13.31
N GLY A 794 -30.23 -44.03 -14.03
CA GLY A 794 -28.79 -43.80 -13.83
C GLY A 794 -28.35 -42.33 -14.02
N GLU A 795 -29.06 -41.57 -14.83
CA GLU A 795 -28.77 -40.14 -15.09
C GLU A 795 -29.10 -39.26 -13.87
N GLY A 796 -30.18 -39.54 -13.15
CA GLY A 796 -30.52 -38.82 -11.92
C GLY A 796 -29.57 -39.13 -10.74
N TRP A 797 -28.98 -40.33 -10.73
CA TRP A 797 -28.04 -40.74 -9.68
C TRP A 797 -26.58 -40.37 -9.98
N VAL A 798 -26.14 -40.42 -11.25
CA VAL A 798 -24.70 -40.34 -11.62
C VAL A 798 -24.36 -39.01 -12.30
N VAL A 799 -24.72 -38.83 -13.58
CA VAL A 799 -24.50 -37.58 -14.34
C VAL A 799 -25.68 -37.33 -15.28
N ASN A 800 -26.14 -36.08 -15.33
CA ASN A 800 -27.15 -35.58 -16.26
C ASN A 800 -26.54 -34.54 -17.22
N ALA A 801 -27.13 -34.32 -18.40
CA ALA A 801 -26.66 -33.36 -19.39
C ALA A 801 -26.69 -31.89 -18.92
N GLY A 802 -27.47 -31.57 -17.87
CA GLY A 802 -27.57 -30.23 -17.29
C GLY A 802 -26.39 -29.79 -16.40
N VAL A 803 -25.26 -30.50 -16.37
CA VAL A 803 -24.09 -30.16 -15.53
C VAL A 803 -23.61 -28.70 -15.67
N VAL A 804 -23.62 -28.12 -16.88
CA VAL A 804 -23.21 -26.71 -17.08
C VAL A 804 -24.17 -25.73 -16.39
N HIS A 805 -25.48 -26.02 -16.47
CA HIS A 805 -26.53 -25.25 -15.80
C HIS A 805 -26.41 -25.36 -14.27
N ALA A 806 -26.04 -26.54 -13.76
CA ALA A 806 -25.75 -26.75 -12.35
C ALA A 806 -24.50 -25.97 -11.89
N ILE A 807 -23.43 -25.93 -12.70
CA ILE A 807 -22.25 -25.08 -12.43
C ILE A 807 -22.70 -23.62 -12.32
N GLY A 808 -23.51 -23.11 -13.26
CA GLY A 808 -24.06 -21.75 -13.19
C GLY A 808 -24.79 -21.47 -11.87
N VAL A 809 -25.74 -22.34 -11.48
CA VAL A 809 -26.51 -22.17 -10.23
C VAL A 809 -25.63 -22.28 -8.96
N ILE A 810 -24.64 -23.17 -8.94
CA ILE A 810 -23.68 -23.29 -7.81
C ILE A 810 -22.78 -22.06 -7.75
N SER A 811 -22.24 -21.59 -8.89
CA SER A 811 -21.41 -20.39 -8.97
C SER A 811 -22.19 -19.13 -8.57
N PHE A 812 -23.46 -19.00 -8.95
CA PHE A 812 -24.29 -17.88 -8.50
C PHE A 812 -24.42 -17.82 -6.97
N ALA A 813 -24.52 -18.98 -6.30
CA ALA A 813 -24.54 -19.02 -4.84
C ALA A 813 -23.18 -18.63 -4.26
N PHE A 814 -22.11 -19.37 -4.61
CA PHE A 814 -20.85 -19.28 -3.86
C PHE A 814 -20.01 -18.02 -4.14
N VAL A 815 -20.29 -17.27 -5.22
CA VAL A 815 -19.48 -16.10 -5.61
C VAL A 815 -19.79 -14.86 -4.79
N CYS A 816 -18.97 -14.63 -3.76
CA CYS A 816 -18.94 -13.39 -2.97
C CYS A 816 -17.79 -12.43 -3.35
N HIS A 817 -17.06 -12.73 -4.44
CA HIS A 817 -15.80 -12.09 -4.86
C HIS A 817 -15.84 -10.56 -4.96
N HIS A 818 -17.00 -9.96 -5.25
CA HIS A 818 -17.17 -8.51 -5.31
C HIS A 818 -17.14 -7.84 -3.92
N ASN A 819 -17.60 -8.53 -2.86
CA ASN A 819 -17.60 -8.04 -1.47
C ASN A 819 -16.33 -8.44 -0.69
N SER A 820 -15.51 -9.34 -1.23
CA SER A 820 -14.34 -9.89 -0.51
C SER A 820 -13.34 -8.82 -0.06
N LEU A 821 -13.09 -7.79 -0.89
CA LEU A 821 -12.23 -6.67 -0.48
C LEU A 821 -12.89 -5.84 0.63
N LEU A 822 -14.18 -5.49 0.49
CA LEU A 822 -14.90 -4.72 1.52
C LEU A 822 -14.90 -5.41 2.89
N ILE A 823 -15.11 -6.73 2.92
CA ILE A 823 -15.04 -7.56 4.14
C ILE A 823 -13.61 -7.61 4.69
N TYR A 824 -12.59 -7.68 3.82
CA TYR A 824 -11.20 -7.60 4.25
C TYR A 824 -10.90 -6.23 4.91
N GLY A 825 -11.36 -5.12 4.31
CA GLY A 825 -11.18 -3.76 4.81
C GLY A 825 -11.92 -3.49 6.13
N SER A 826 -13.10 -4.10 6.33
CA SER A 826 -13.91 -3.89 7.53
C SER A 826 -13.40 -4.63 8.78
N LEU A 827 -12.48 -5.59 8.64
CA LEU A 827 -11.90 -6.32 9.77
C LEU A 827 -11.25 -5.35 10.79
N GLU A 828 -11.34 -5.67 12.08
CA GLU A 828 -10.57 -5.00 13.14
C GLU A 828 -9.08 -5.11 12.84
N ARG A 829 -8.66 -6.27 12.30
CA ARG A 829 -7.28 -6.54 11.90
C ARG A 829 -7.14 -7.22 10.52
N PRO A 830 -7.23 -6.49 9.38
CA PRO A 830 -6.86 -6.93 8.02
C PRO A 830 -5.44 -7.55 7.86
N THR A 831 -5.27 -8.80 8.30
CA THR A 831 -4.14 -9.66 7.89
C THR A 831 -4.62 -10.75 6.94
N ILE A 832 -3.75 -11.20 6.05
CA ILE A 832 -4.11 -12.25 5.07
C ILE A 832 -4.51 -13.53 5.80
N ASP A 833 -3.80 -13.92 6.86
CA ASP A 833 -4.09 -15.15 7.63
C ASP A 833 -5.47 -15.08 8.33
N ARG A 834 -5.83 -13.90 8.88
CA ARG A 834 -7.15 -13.69 9.49
C ARG A 834 -8.26 -13.75 8.46
N PHE A 835 -8.06 -13.13 7.30
CA PHE A 835 -9.02 -13.19 6.21
C PHE A 835 -9.13 -14.59 5.60
N SER A 836 -8.02 -15.33 5.46
CA SER A 836 -8.03 -16.72 4.98
C SER A 836 -8.80 -17.60 5.95
N LYS A 837 -8.57 -17.48 7.28
CA LYS A 837 -9.38 -18.18 8.29
C LYS A 837 -10.87 -17.85 8.18
N VAL A 838 -11.23 -16.56 8.08
CA VAL A 838 -12.63 -16.15 7.87
C VAL A 838 -13.22 -16.74 6.58
N THR A 839 -12.45 -16.74 5.49
CA THR A 839 -12.83 -17.31 4.18
C THR A 839 -13.10 -18.81 4.33
N HIS A 840 -12.12 -19.59 4.78
CA HIS A 840 -12.22 -21.05 4.92
C HIS A 840 -13.37 -21.50 5.84
N TYR A 841 -13.57 -20.83 6.98
CA TYR A 841 -14.72 -21.16 7.85
C TYR A 841 -16.05 -20.77 7.19
N SER A 842 -16.12 -19.63 6.50
CA SER A 842 -17.35 -19.19 5.82
C SER A 842 -17.71 -20.11 4.65
N THR A 843 -16.75 -20.47 3.80
CA THR A 843 -16.95 -21.35 2.65
C THR A 843 -17.30 -22.77 3.08
N ALA A 844 -16.63 -23.33 4.10
CA ALA A 844 -16.91 -24.66 4.62
C ALA A 844 -18.32 -24.77 5.27
N VAL A 845 -18.72 -23.80 6.09
CA VAL A 845 -20.07 -23.76 6.69
C VAL A 845 -21.14 -23.59 5.62
N SER A 846 -20.89 -22.73 4.63
CA SER A 846 -21.80 -22.52 3.49
C SER A 846 -21.93 -23.77 2.62
N MET A 847 -20.83 -24.48 2.37
CA MET A 847 -20.82 -25.78 1.66
C MET A 847 -21.66 -26.82 2.39
N PHE A 848 -21.51 -26.96 3.71
CA PHE A 848 -22.29 -27.91 4.48
C PHE A 848 -23.79 -27.57 4.48
N ALA A 849 -24.15 -26.29 4.67
CA ALA A 849 -25.53 -25.84 4.59
C ALA A 849 -26.15 -26.05 3.20
N CYS A 850 -25.41 -25.73 2.13
CA CYS A 850 -25.83 -25.95 0.75
C CYS A 850 -25.97 -27.43 0.42
N LEU A 851 -25.07 -28.29 0.90
CA LEU A 851 -25.12 -29.73 0.68
C LEU A 851 -26.32 -30.36 1.41
N LEU A 852 -26.58 -29.98 2.67
CA LEU A 852 -27.77 -30.44 3.40
C LEU A 852 -29.07 -30.03 2.69
N MET A 853 -29.16 -28.77 2.23
CA MET A 853 -30.29 -28.29 1.43
C MET A 853 -30.43 -29.06 0.13
N ALA A 854 -29.35 -29.19 -0.65
CA ALA A 854 -29.33 -29.89 -1.92
C ALA A 854 -29.81 -31.34 -1.79
N LEU A 855 -29.23 -32.09 -0.85
CA LEU A 855 -29.58 -33.49 -0.60
C LEU A 855 -31.02 -33.64 -0.12
N SER A 856 -31.44 -32.87 0.90
CA SER A 856 -32.81 -33.00 1.45
C SER A 856 -33.89 -32.59 0.45
N GLY A 857 -33.68 -31.52 -0.33
CA GLY A 857 -34.59 -31.11 -1.38
C GLY A 857 -34.62 -32.08 -2.56
N PHE A 858 -33.46 -32.44 -3.12
CA PHE A 858 -33.40 -33.27 -4.33
C PHE A 858 -33.81 -34.72 -4.09
N LEU A 859 -33.44 -35.33 -2.95
CA LEU A 859 -33.85 -36.71 -2.63
C LEU A 859 -35.36 -36.84 -2.36
N THR A 860 -36.04 -35.75 -1.99
CA THR A 860 -37.49 -35.73 -1.76
C THR A 860 -38.28 -35.38 -3.02
N PHE A 861 -37.85 -34.37 -3.78
CA PHE A 861 -38.62 -33.85 -4.93
C PHE A 861 -38.09 -34.31 -6.29
N GLY A 862 -36.91 -34.92 -6.40
CA GLY A 862 -36.39 -35.54 -7.62
C GLY A 862 -36.53 -34.66 -8.86
N ASP A 863 -37.22 -35.17 -9.88
CA ASP A 863 -37.52 -34.47 -11.13
C ASP A 863 -38.55 -33.32 -11.01
N LYS A 864 -39.34 -33.25 -9.91
CA LYS A 864 -40.27 -32.14 -9.60
C LYS A 864 -39.58 -30.94 -8.95
N THR A 865 -38.30 -31.05 -8.56
CA THR A 865 -37.57 -29.99 -7.83
C THR A 865 -37.56 -28.66 -8.60
N GLN A 866 -38.08 -27.59 -8.00
CA GLN A 866 -38.16 -26.24 -8.59
C GLN A 866 -36.96 -25.36 -8.22
N GLY A 867 -36.71 -24.29 -8.98
CA GLY A 867 -35.63 -23.32 -8.70
C GLY A 867 -35.76 -22.60 -7.35
N ASN A 868 -36.98 -22.53 -6.80
CA ASN A 868 -37.22 -22.22 -5.39
C ASN A 868 -37.79 -23.46 -4.69
N VAL A 869 -36.98 -24.16 -3.91
CA VAL A 869 -37.40 -25.40 -3.21
C VAL A 869 -38.55 -25.16 -2.21
N LEU A 870 -38.72 -23.95 -1.68
CA LEU A 870 -39.85 -23.65 -0.80
C LEU A 870 -41.19 -23.68 -1.55
N ASN A 871 -41.21 -23.60 -2.88
CA ASN A 871 -42.41 -23.72 -3.71
C ASN A 871 -42.77 -25.19 -4.01
N ASN A 872 -41.94 -26.16 -3.62
CA ASN A 872 -42.28 -27.59 -3.66
C ASN A 872 -43.09 -28.05 -2.44
N PHE A 873 -43.10 -27.28 -1.35
CA PHE A 873 -43.87 -27.58 -0.15
C PHE A 873 -45.26 -26.91 -0.18
N PRO A 874 -46.28 -27.49 0.48
CA PRO A 874 -47.63 -26.92 0.45
C PRO A 874 -47.73 -25.56 1.15
N ALA A 875 -48.80 -24.82 0.86
CA ALA A 875 -48.98 -23.43 1.29
C ALA A 875 -49.55 -23.27 2.71
N ASP A 876 -50.10 -24.34 3.29
CA ASP A 876 -50.72 -24.41 4.62
C ASP A 876 -49.71 -24.67 5.75
N ASN A 877 -48.56 -25.27 5.44
CA ASN A 877 -47.57 -25.67 6.43
C ASN A 877 -46.91 -24.47 7.15
N THR A 878 -47.24 -24.29 8.44
CA THR A 878 -46.75 -23.20 9.28
C THR A 878 -45.23 -23.09 9.33
N MET A 879 -44.50 -24.21 9.40
CA MET A 879 -43.03 -24.18 9.51
C MET A 879 -42.41 -23.69 8.19
N VAL A 880 -42.94 -24.16 7.06
CA VAL A 880 -42.54 -23.69 5.72
C VAL A 880 -42.89 -22.20 5.53
N ASN A 881 -44.04 -21.74 6.04
CA ASN A 881 -44.41 -20.33 5.98
C ASN A 881 -43.51 -19.44 6.86
N ILE A 882 -43.03 -19.93 8.01
CA ILE A 882 -41.98 -19.25 8.78
C ILE A 882 -40.69 -19.16 7.96
N ALA A 883 -40.27 -20.24 7.30
CA ALA A 883 -39.09 -20.22 6.42
C ALA A 883 -39.26 -19.26 5.23
N ARG A 884 -40.44 -19.20 4.59
CA ARG A 884 -40.78 -18.23 3.52
C ARG A 884 -40.72 -16.79 4.02
N LEU A 885 -41.19 -16.51 5.24
CA LEU A 885 -41.11 -15.18 5.86
C LEU A 885 -39.66 -14.78 6.13
N CYS A 886 -38.90 -15.66 6.79
CA CYS A 886 -37.47 -15.48 7.04
C CYS A 886 -36.69 -15.21 5.74
N PHE A 887 -36.94 -16.01 4.70
CA PHE A 887 -36.31 -15.86 3.40
C PHE A 887 -36.67 -14.53 2.71
N GLY A 888 -37.96 -14.19 2.65
CA GLY A 888 -38.43 -12.94 2.04
C GLY A 888 -37.90 -11.69 2.76
N LEU A 889 -37.91 -11.68 4.10
CA LEU A 889 -37.33 -10.60 4.90
C LEU A 889 -35.82 -10.45 4.65
N ASN A 890 -35.08 -11.57 4.58
CA ASN A 890 -33.65 -11.53 4.29
C ASN A 890 -33.36 -10.94 2.89
N MET A 891 -34.15 -11.30 1.87
CA MET A 891 -33.98 -10.76 0.52
C MET A 891 -34.29 -9.25 0.46
N LEU A 892 -35.29 -8.77 1.21
CA LEU A 892 -35.61 -7.33 1.29
C LEU A 892 -34.47 -6.51 1.89
N THR A 893 -33.71 -7.07 2.84
CA THR A 893 -32.52 -6.44 3.42
C THR A 893 -31.24 -6.64 2.62
N THR A 894 -31.18 -7.64 1.72
CA THR A 894 -29.99 -7.93 0.89
C THR A 894 -30.00 -7.16 -0.44
N LEU A 895 -31.17 -6.89 -1.02
CA LEU A 895 -31.29 -6.06 -2.25
C LEU A 895 -30.60 -4.69 -2.17
N PRO A 896 -30.69 -3.92 -1.06
CA PRO A 896 -29.91 -2.70 -0.86
C PRO A 896 -28.38 -2.86 -0.98
N LEU A 897 -27.84 -4.02 -0.59
CA LEU A 897 -26.39 -4.29 -0.63
C LEU A 897 -25.92 -4.47 -2.08
N GLU A 898 -26.64 -5.25 -2.89
CA GLU A 898 -26.33 -5.41 -4.32
C GLU A 898 -26.58 -4.11 -5.11
N ALA A 899 -27.60 -3.33 -4.73
CA ALA A 899 -27.84 -2.01 -5.31
C ALA A 899 -26.68 -1.03 -5.03
N PHE A 900 -26.07 -1.12 -3.84
CA PHE A 900 -24.85 -0.39 -3.52
C PHE A 900 -23.69 -0.82 -4.42
N VAL A 901 -23.43 -2.14 -4.58
CA VAL A 901 -22.34 -2.66 -5.43
C VAL A 901 -22.50 -2.20 -6.88
N CYS A 902 -23.71 -2.28 -7.43
CA CYS A 902 -24.01 -1.78 -8.79
C CYS A 902 -23.69 -0.29 -8.94
N ARG A 903 -24.11 0.52 -7.97
CA ARG A 903 -23.92 1.97 -7.94
C ARG A 903 -22.44 2.34 -7.79
N GLU A 904 -21.69 1.64 -6.94
CA GLU A 904 -20.24 1.82 -6.78
C GLU A 904 -19.51 1.56 -8.09
N VAL A 905 -19.77 0.42 -8.72
CA VAL A 905 -19.14 0.04 -10.01
C VAL A 905 -19.40 1.08 -11.10
N MET A 906 -20.62 1.64 -11.15
CA MET A 906 -20.97 2.72 -12.08
C MET A 906 -20.24 4.04 -11.75
N LEU A 907 -20.17 4.44 -10.48
CA LEU A 907 -19.48 5.66 -10.07
C LEU A 907 -17.98 5.58 -10.34
N ASN A 908 -17.32 4.49 -9.94
CA ASN A 908 -15.90 4.25 -10.19
C ASN A 908 -15.55 4.22 -11.69
N TYR A 909 -16.47 3.79 -12.55
CA TYR A 909 -16.25 3.71 -14.00
C TYR A 909 -16.53 5.03 -14.73
N TYR A 910 -17.64 5.70 -14.44
CA TYR A 910 -18.04 6.92 -15.17
C TYR A 910 -17.51 8.23 -14.55
N PHE A 911 -17.25 8.24 -13.24
CA PHE A 911 -16.87 9.45 -12.48
C PHE A 911 -15.70 9.15 -11.50
N PRO A 912 -14.56 8.61 -11.98
CA PRO A 912 -13.44 8.26 -11.12
C PRO A 912 -12.84 9.49 -10.42
N GLY A 913 -12.89 9.51 -9.09
CA GLY A 913 -12.30 10.57 -8.27
C GLY A 913 -13.14 11.85 -8.09
N GLU A 914 -14.35 11.90 -8.68
CA GLU A 914 -15.28 13.02 -8.46
C GLU A 914 -15.85 13.01 -7.03
N PRO A 915 -16.09 14.17 -6.40
CA PRO A 915 -16.72 14.25 -5.09
C PRO A 915 -18.19 13.80 -5.14
N PHE A 916 -18.71 13.36 -3.99
CA PHE A 916 -20.07 12.85 -3.88
C PHE A 916 -21.13 13.85 -4.35
N ASN A 917 -21.99 13.41 -5.28
CA ASN A 917 -23.13 14.18 -5.76
C ASN A 917 -24.45 13.49 -5.37
N MET A 918 -25.28 14.17 -4.56
CA MET A 918 -26.57 13.64 -4.10
C MET A 918 -27.55 13.36 -5.25
N SER A 919 -27.59 14.21 -6.28
CA SER A 919 -28.45 14.01 -7.45
C SER A 919 -28.04 12.75 -8.21
N LEU A 920 -26.72 12.53 -8.39
CA LEU A 920 -26.20 11.33 -9.05
C LEU A 920 -26.50 10.05 -8.24
N HIS A 921 -26.34 10.11 -6.92
CA HIS A 921 -26.71 9.03 -5.99
C HIS A 921 -28.20 8.68 -6.09
N LEU A 922 -29.08 9.68 -6.08
CA LEU A 922 -30.53 9.49 -6.24
C LEU A 922 -30.87 8.89 -7.61
N ILE A 923 -30.33 9.43 -8.70
CA ILE A 923 -30.59 8.98 -10.07
C ILE A 923 -30.15 7.52 -10.25
N PHE A 924 -28.91 7.19 -9.90
CA PHE A 924 -28.39 5.83 -10.06
C PHE A 924 -29.14 4.83 -9.18
N THR A 925 -29.33 5.12 -7.89
CA THR A 925 -30.06 4.21 -6.99
C THR A 925 -31.50 3.96 -7.45
N SER A 926 -32.21 5.02 -7.85
CA SER A 926 -33.56 4.91 -8.39
C SER A 926 -33.57 4.05 -9.65
N SER A 927 -32.73 4.40 -10.64
CA SER A 927 -32.69 3.68 -11.92
C SER A 927 -32.39 2.19 -11.74
N LEU A 928 -31.48 1.82 -10.84
CA LEU A 928 -31.12 0.44 -10.54
C LEU A 928 -32.28 -0.32 -9.86
N VAL A 929 -32.87 0.24 -8.80
CA VAL A 929 -33.95 -0.44 -8.07
C VAL A 929 -35.23 -0.55 -8.90
N PHE A 930 -35.63 0.52 -9.61
CA PHE A 930 -36.80 0.47 -10.48
C PHE A 930 -36.61 -0.47 -11.67
N SER A 931 -35.43 -0.48 -12.31
CA SER A 931 -35.18 -1.41 -13.44
C SER A 931 -35.13 -2.86 -12.98
N ALA A 932 -34.47 -3.17 -11.86
CA ALA A 932 -34.49 -4.51 -11.27
C ALA A 932 -35.92 -4.96 -10.92
N MET A 933 -36.71 -4.09 -10.27
CA MET A 933 -38.12 -4.36 -9.96
C MET A 933 -38.95 -4.69 -11.21
N VAL A 934 -38.79 -3.92 -12.30
CA VAL A 934 -39.46 -4.19 -13.58
C VAL A 934 -39.03 -5.55 -14.16
N LEU A 935 -37.75 -5.91 -14.06
CA LEU A 935 -37.27 -7.23 -14.49
C LEU A 935 -37.82 -8.37 -13.62
N SER A 936 -37.95 -8.20 -12.30
CA SER A 936 -38.57 -9.20 -11.41
C SER A 936 -40.07 -9.37 -11.63
N LEU A 937 -40.77 -8.31 -12.05
CA LEU A 937 -42.18 -8.38 -12.46
C LEU A 937 -42.35 -9.17 -13.77
N LEU A 938 -41.38 -9.10 -14.67
CA LEU A 938 -41.39 -9.76 -15.98
C LEU A 938 -40.75 -11.16 -15.98
N THR A 939 -40.08 -11.55 -14.90
CA THR A 939 -39.34 -12.83 -14.77
C THR A 939 -39.90 -13.68 -13.64
N CYS A 940 -40.18 -14.94 -13.93
CA CYS A 940 -40.88 -15.86 -13.02
C CYS A 940 -40.23 -17.24 -12.95
N ASP A 941 -39.05 -17.41 -13.55
CA ASP A 941 -38.18 -18.57 -13.33
C ASP A 941 -36.84 -18.11 -12.71
N LEU A 942 -36.72 -18.32 -11.40
CA LEU A 942 -35.52 -18.04 -10.63
C LEU A 942 -34.31 -18.88 -11.11
N GLY A 943 -34.55 -20.11 -11.59
CA GLY A 943 -33.50 -21.02 -12.04
C GLY A 943 -32.74 -20.48 -13.27
N THR A 944 -33.45 -19.94 -14.25
CA THR A 944 -32.83 -19.29 -15.41
C THR A 944 -32.03 -18.03 -15.04
N VAL A 945 -32.45 -17.27 -14.00
CA VAL A 945 -31.67 -16.10 -13.53
C VAL A 945 -30.35 -16.56 -12.92
N PHE A 946 -30.38 -17.57 -12.03
CA PHE A 946 -29.18 -18.13 -11.42
C PHE A 946 -28.20 -18.72 -12.46
N ASP A 947 -28.70 -19.50 -13.43
CA ASP A 947 -27.93 -20.04 -14.55
C ASP A 947 -27.24 -18.94 -15.36
N LEU A 948 -28.01 -17.95 -15.83
CA LEU A 948 -27.52 -16.93 -16.73
C LEU A 948 -26.46 -16.04 -16.07
N VAL A 949 -26.70 -15.61 -14.83
CA VAL A 949 -25.82 -14.71 -14.08
C VAL A 949 -24.60 -15.45 -13.53
N GLY A 950 -24.81 -16.67 -13.02
CA GLY A 950 -23.77 -17.53 -12.48
C GLY A 950 -22.80 -18.06 -13.56
N GLY A 951 -23.35 -18.60 -14.65
CA GLY A 951 -22.57 -19.16 -15.75
C GLY A 951 -21.75 -18.12 -16.53
N THR A 952 -22.13 -16.83 -16.49
CA THR A 952 -21.42 -15.75 -17.20
C THR A 952 -20.63 -14.84 -16.27
N SER A 953 -21.32 -13.97 -15.52
CA SER A 953 -20.70 -12.93 -14.68
C SER A 953 -19.91 -13.51 -13.51
N ALA A 954 -20.46 -14.52 -12.83
CA ALA A 954 -19.77 -15.17 -11.70
C ALA A 954 -18.54 -15.96 -12.18
N ALA A 955 -18.64 -16.66 -13.32
CA ALA A 955 -17.50 -17.34 -13.94
C ALA A 955 -16.36 -16.36 -14.30
N ALA A 956 -16.68 -15.19 -14.85
CA ALA A 956 -15.69 -14.15 -15.14
C ALA A 956 -15.00 -13.63 -13.87
N MET A 957 -15.77 -13.31 -12.82
CA MET A 957 -15.26 -12.74 -11.56
C MET A 957 -14.50 -13.73 -10.68
N ALA A 958 -14.90 -15.00 -10.66
CA ALA A 958 -14.33 -16.00 -9.77
C ALA A 958 -13.21 -16.81 -10.42
N TYR A 959 -13.47 -17.34 -11.63
CA TYR A 959 -12.61 -18.35 -12.25
C TYR A 959 -11.64 -17.77 -13.29
N ILE A 960 -12.00 -16.66 -13.94
CA ILE A 960 -11.17 -16.08 -15.02
C ILE A 960 -10.26 -14.97 -14.48
N LEU A 961 -10.82 -13.88 -13.96
CA LEU A 961 -10.07 -12.66 -13.67
C LEU A 961 -9.05 -12.79 -12.51
N PRO A 962 -9.36 -13.40 -11.34
CA PRO A 962 -8.38 -13.52 -10.26
C PRO A 962 -7.18 -14.43 -10.60
N PRO A 963 -7.35 -15.62 -11.20
CA PRO A 963 -6.21 -16.43 -11.63
C PRO A 963 -5.35 -15.75 -12.71
N LEU A 964 -5.96 -15.05 -13.67
CA LEU A 964 -5.22 -14.31 -14.70
C LEU A 964 -4.42 -13.12 -14.14
N CYS A 965 -4.99 -12.38 -13.18
CA CYS A 965 -4.22 -11.35 -12.45
C CYS A 965 -3.05 -11.98 -11.69
N TYR A 966 -3.26 -13.11 -11.02
CA TYR A 966 -2.22 -13.81 -10.26
C TYR A 966 -1.06 -14.27 -11.17
N ILE A 967 -1.37 -14.85 -12.33
CA ILE A 967 -0.36 -15.25 -13.33
C ILE A 967 0.47 -14.05 -13.81
N LYS A 968 -0.14 -12.87 -13.92
CA LYS A 968 0.53 -11.65 -14.40
C LYS A 968 1.33 -10.91 -13.32
N LEU A 969 0.92 -11.03 -12.06
CA LEU A 969 1.54 -10.37 -10.90
C LEU A 969 2.60 -11.22 -10.19
N THR A 970 2.75 -12.51 -10.51
CA THR A 970 3.68 -13.43 -9.82
C THR A 970 4.70 -14.10 -10.73
N THR A 971 5.79 -14.56 -10.14
CA THR A 971 6.80 -15.38 -10.83
C THR A 971 6.31 -16.82 -11.01
N LYS A 972 6.79 -17.50 -12.06
CA LYS A 972 6.35 -18.86 -12.41
C LYS A 972 6.56 -19.84 -11.25
N SER A 973 5.47 -20.46 -10.80
CA SER A 973 5.44 -21.45 -9.72
C SER A 973 4.40 -22.54 -10.01
N TRP A 974 4.38 -23.65 -9.25
CA TRP A 974 3.35 -24.69 -9.41
C TRP A 974 1.92 -24.14 -9.35
N ARG A 975 1.67 -23.17 -8.46
CA ARG A 975 0.38 -22.49 -8.32
C ARG A 975 -0.05 -21.72 -9.58
N THR A 976 0.89 -21.27 -10.43
CA THR A 976 0.55 -20.63 -11.70
C THR A 976 -0.02 -21.61 -12.74
N TYR A 977 0.33 -22.91 -12.70
CA TYR A 977 -0.32 -23.92 -13.55
C TYR A 977 -1.75 -24.21 -13.09
N VAL A 978 -1.98 -24.26 -11.77
CA VAL A 978 -3.33 -24.36 -11.20
C VAL A 978 -4.18 -23.15 -11.59
N ALA A 979 -3.61 -21.94 -11.56
CA ALA A 979 -4.28 -20.72 -12.02
C ALA A 979 -4.68 -20.79 -13.50
N TRP A 980 -3.81 -21.31 -14.38
CA TRP A 980 -4.12 -21.53 -15.80
C TRP A 980 -5.25 -22.54 -15.99
N ALA A 981 -5.27 -23.63 -15.22
CA ALA A 981 -6.33 -24.64 -15.28
C ALA A 981 -7.69 -24.06 -14.86
N VAL A 982 -7.74 -23.27 -13.78
CA VAL A 982 -8.98 -22.61 -13.31
C VAL A 982 -9.47 -21.55 -14.30
N ALA A 983 -8.57 -20.75 -14.89
CA ALA A 983 -8.91 -19.79 -15.93
C ALA A 983 -9.47 -20.46 -17.20
N ALA A 984 -8.88 -21.58 -17.62
CA ALA A 984 -9.37 -22.37 -18.75
C ALA A 984 -10.76 -22.98 -18.45
N PHE A 985 -10.96 -23.54 -17.26
CA PHE A 985 -12.26 -24.04 -16.80
C PHE A 985 -13.34 -22.94 -16.81
N GLY A 986 -13.06 -21.79 -16.19
CA GLY A 986 -13.98 -20.66 -16.17
C GLY A 986 -14.36 -20.15 -17.57
N THR A 987 -13.37 -20.07 -18.47
CA THR A 987 -13.58 -19.67 -19.86
C THR A 987 -14.48 -20.65 -20.61
N LEU A 988 -14.25 -21.95 -20.41
CA LEU A 988 -15.04 -23.02 -21.04
C LEU A 988 -16.50 -23.02 -20.52
N VAL A 989 -16.70 -22.90 -19.21
CA VAL A 989 -18.03 -22.75 -18.58
C VAL A 989 -18.76 -21.53 -19.11
N MET A 990 -18.10 -20.37 -19.19
CA MET A 990 -18.70 -19.13 -19.71
C MET A 990 -19.14 -19.26 -21.17
N ILE A 991 -18.30 -19.88 -22.02
CA ILE A 991 -18.62 -20.14 -23.43
C ILE A 991 -19.82 -21.10 -23.55
N MET A 992 -19.82 -22.23 -22.84
CA MET A 992 -20.93 -23.19 -22.89
C MET A 992 -22.23 -22.58 -22.37
N SER A 993 -22.19 -21.83 -21.27
CA SER A 993 -23.36 -21.15 -20.69
C SER A 993 -23.94 -20.12 -21.67
N MET A 994 -23.10 -19.35 -22.36
CA MET A 994 -23.54 -18.39 -23.38
C MET A 994 -24.19 -19.10 -24.57
N PHE A 995 -23.61 -20.21 -25.07
CA PHE A 995 -24.24 -20.99 -26.14
C PHE A 995 -25.57 -21.62 -25.72
N GLN A 996 -25.70 -22.11 -24.48
CA GLN A 996 -26.96 -22.64 -23.95
C GLN A 996 -28.03 -21.55 -23.80
N ALA A 997 -27.65 -20.35 -23.32
CA ALA A 997 -28.55 -19.20 -23.24
C ALA A 997 -29.05 -18.76 -24.62
N ILE A 998 -28.17 -18.71 -25.62
CA ILE A 998 -28.53 -18.41 -27.02
C ILE A 998 -29.42 -19.51 -27.59
N GLY A 999 -29.10 -20.79 -27.37
CA GLY A 999 -29.91 -21.93 -27.82
C GLY A 999 -31.36 -21.86 -27.30
N LYS A 1000 -31.54 -21.67 -25.99
CA LYS A 1000 -32.86 -21.51 -25.34
C LYS A 1000 -33.67 -20.32 -25.89
N MET A 1001 -33.02 -19.29 -26.43
CA MET A 1001 -33.71 -18.17 -27.09
C MET A 1001 -34.13 -18.49 -28.53
N VAL A 1002 -33.32 -19.27 -29.26
CA VAL A 1002 -33.54 -19.60 -30.67
C VAL A 1002 -34.57 -20.73 -30.83
N THR A 1003 -34.54 -21.76 -29.98
CA THR A 1003 -35.50 -22.88 -30.06
C THR A 1003 -36.87 -22.53 -29.48
N GLY A 1004 -36.96 -21.49 -28.63
CA GLY A 1004 -38.20 -21.09 -27.97
C GLY A 1004 -38.64 -22.01 -26.82
N GLU A 1005 -37.88 -23.07 -26.51
CA GLU A 1005 -38.21 -24.13 -25.54
C GLU A 1005 -38.19 -23.69 -24.06
N GLY A 1006 -38.07 -22.39 -23.79
CA GLY A 1006 -38.33 -21.86 -22.46
C GLY A 1006 -39.83 -21.79 -22.20
N GLU A 1007 -40.42 -22.86 -21.64
CA GLU A 1007 -41.80 -22.87 -21.14
C GLU A 1007 -42.08 -21.54 -20.40
N THR A 1008 -43.01 -20.75 -20.95
CA THR A 1008 -43.47 -19.54 -20.28
C THR A 1008 -44.35 -19.93 -19.11
N LYS A 1009 -43.73 -20.31 -17.99
CA LYS A 1009 -44.40 -20.41 -16.69
C LYS A 1009 -45.10 -19.08 -16.43
N GLN A 1010 -46.43 -19.11 -16.52
CA GLN A 1010 -47.24 -17.94 -16.23
C GLN A 1010 -47.07 -17.56 -14.76
N CYS A 1011 -46.84 -16.27 -14.54
CA CYS A 1011 -46.76 -15.69 -13.21
C CYS A 1011 -48.19 -15.52 -12.68
N TYR A 1012 -48.62 -16.50 -11.88
CA TYR A 1012 -49.86 -16.47 -11.10
C TYR A 1012 -49.69 -15.67 -9.80
#